data_AF-A0AA36ITN1-F1
#
_entry.id   AF-A0AA36ITN1-F1
#
_cell.length_a   1.000
_cell.length_b   1.000
_cell.length_c   1.000
_cell.angle_alpha   90.00
_cell.angle_beta   90.00
_cell.angle_gamma   90.00
#
_symmetry.space_group_name_H-M   'P 1'
#
loop_
_entity.id
_entity.type
_entity.pdbx_description
1 polymer ?
#
loop_
_entity_poly.entity_id
_entity_poly.type
_entity_poly.pdbx_seq_one_letter_code
_entity_poly.pdbx_strand_id
1 'polypeptide(L)'
;MRKRGGKMDQEQVQEEEQEEEQEQEQEEEQEQEEEVEREDEEESAVDQKYSREDEGEVAWNPELLSHEPNLHDHAFYRCCDGLSVFNGKLLQAQKCLNFPQWLLASQNYLRQQWRLKSVRRLKSSLMLVEWVPGGRTKDMWQQLQGVAVEQALSAALNACELDGIEELTEGQSKSLLECLHISLQPGPSGAFSVPRRLYQSSGVSWLQNPLCKGLGFWAFGLVTWRCHVRCPMQNGRFFCLVSLFEAEHLRAVLHSRPHFALGVALRAPAALENQPLDTSNDFSLGPSFQSYAAGQLCRFVDSEASFSARELCAVDVTIQSKHDERLEWWEQVRRCRRRAQRPVPALSVASLLLPPAIRQKARLESSITKVKAVLRRRRTSVKQLFSLQAGRRCLHISVQELSQVLQQFGLDQAEAGRLALAAARLNSQATAEVMPVTLDNFLKLMATVPGSVVEDEVDVAEDALDAAPSPTAALQEMQINLEAGRFAIKVISHNRLVEVWTSRRIPGSEARPFSIWRPDLKTGAAAGGNSIQQGLRTLVGVGAGRLFMLGDVGKRGLDMPTTCLVAKLKPSKSLPKGAGLGLGLEAWMSRFLPRPVAYRLLWYDRRGAEPGPSSPGAGGLYVWRPVPPSDLYVALGAVCTTDSSEPRGVDVRCVPRAWLVRGDGLGSTLWSLGDRHEVKVQEQLGGVIACPTENIRYLPSWAFISDKFFVGT
;
A
#
# COMPACT_ATOMS: atom_id res chain seq x y z
N MET A 1 8.64 -55.15 47.69
CA MET A 1 7.81 -55.22 46.47
C MET A 1 6.90 -54.00 46.30
N ARG A 2 7.34 -52.76 46.59
CA ARG A 2 6.45 -51.57 46.64
C ARG A 2 7.04 -50.26 46.08
N LYS A 3 8.01 -50.33 45.16
CA LYS A 3 8.70 -49.14 44.57
C LYS A 3 8.72 -49.08 43.04
N ARG A 4 7.93 -49.91 42.34
CA ARG A 4 7.86 -49.92 40.87
C ARG A 4 6.53 -49.40 40.27
N GLY A 5 5.53 -49.07 41.09
CA GLY A 5 4.21 -48.59 40.60
C GLY A 5 4.18 -47.11 40.22
N GLY A 6 4.70 -46.21 41.06
CA GLY A 6 4.51 -44.76 40.86
C GLY A 6 5.33 -44.09 39.74
N LYS A 7 6.13 -44.85 38.97
CA LYS A 7 6.83 -44.31 37.80
C LYS A 7 6.03 -44.51 36.50
N MET A 8 5.16 -45.52 36.48
CA MET A 8 4.31 -45.85 35.34
C MET A 8 3.09 -44.93 35.28
N ASP A 9 2.52 -44.58 36.44
CA ASP A 9 1.41 -43.63 36.53
C ASP A 9 1.83 -42.19 36.17
N GLN A 10 3.10 -41.80 36.41
CA GLN A 10 3.62 -40.48 36.01
C GLN A 10 3.92 -40.39 34.51
N GLU A 11 4.36 -41.48 33.88
CA GLU A 11 4.55 -41.54 32.43
C GLU A 11 3.20 -41.53 31.69
N GLN A 12 2.18 -42.22 32.22
CA GLN A 12 0.82 -42.19 31.64
C GLN A 12 0.17 -40.81 31.72
N VAL A 13 0.30 -40.11 32.85
CA VAL A 13 -0.24 -38.74 32.98
C VAL A 13 0.49 -37.76 32.06
N GLN A 14 1.80 -37.95 31.82
CA GLN A 14 2.57 -37.14 30.87
C GLN A 14 2.20 -37.41 29.41
N GLU A 15 1.85 -38.65 29.07
CA GLU A 15 1.36 -39.02 27.74
C GLU A 15 -0.05 -38.45 27.50
N GLU A 16 -0.95 -38.52 28.49
CA GLU A 16 -2.28 -37.91 28.39
C GLU A 16 -2.21 -36.38 28.27
N GLU A 17 -1.34 -35.69 29.02
CA GLU A 17 -1.13 -34.24 28.88
C GLU A 17 -0.55 -33.86 27.50
N GLN A 18 0.32 -34.69 26.91
CA GLN A 18 0.86 -34.46 25.56
C GLN A 18 -0.18 -34.72 24.46
N GLU A 19 -1.07 -35.69 24.64
CA GLU A 19 -2.17 -35.94 23.73
C GLU A 19 -3.20 -34.79 23.77
N GLU A 20 -3.55 -34.27 24.96
CA GLU A 20 -4.43 -33.10 25.10
C GLU A 20 -3.82 -31.82 24.48
N GLU A 21 -2.51 -31.58 24.65
CA GLU A 21 -1.84 -30.44 23.99
C GLU A 21 -1.83 -30.58 22.46
N GLN A 22 -1.64 -31.79 21.92
CA GLN A 22 -1.69 -32.03 20.47
C GLN A 22 -3.10 -31.87 19.89
N GLU A 23 -4.13 -32.28 20.62
CA GLU A 23 -5.53 -32.07 20.20
C GLU A 23 -5.89 -30.58 20.20
N GLN A 24 -5.47 -29.81 21.22
CA GLN A 24 -5.68 -28.36 21.23
C GLN A 24 -4.96 -27.64 20.08
N GLU A 25 -3.71 -28.00 19.77
CA GLU A 25 -3.00 -27.41 18.64
C GLU A 25 -3.68 -27.73 17.30
N GLN A 26 -4.24 -28.93 17.13
CA GLN A 26 -4.98 -29.29 15.91
C GLN A 26 -6.32 -28.55 15.77
N GLU A 27 -7.04 -28.33 16.88
CA GLU A 27 -8.27 -27.53 16.86
C GLU A 27 -7.98 -26.06 16.52
N GLU A 28 -6.94 -25.45 17.09
CA GLU A 28 -6.54 -24.08 16.76
C GLU A 28 -6.09 -23.93 15.29
N GLU A 29 -5.41 -24.93 14.72
CA GLU A 29 -5.05 -24.93 13.30
C GLU A 29 -6.29 -25.05 12.38
N GLN A 30 -7.25 -25.91 12.72
CA GLN A 30 -8.51 -26.02 11.96
C GLN A 30 -9.34 -24.74 11.99
N GLU A 31 -9.48 -24.11 13.16
CA GLU A 31 -10.21 -22.84 13.26
C GLU A 31 -9.54 -21.74 12.43
N GLN A 32 -8.21 -21.67 12.41
CA GLN A 32 -7.47 -20.74 11.56
C GLN A 32 -7.66 -21.02 10.07
N GLU A 33 -7.63 -22.28 9.64
CA GLU A 33 -7.87 -22.64 8.24
C GLU A 33 -9.30 -22.27 7.81
N GLU A 34 -10.30 -22.55 8.64
CA GLU A 34 -11.70 -22.17 8.36
C GLU A 34 -11.91 -20.64 8.32
N GLU A 35 -11.23 -19.88 9.17
CA GLU A 35 -11.27 -18.41 9.12
C GLU A 35 -10.65 -17.89 7.83
N VAL A 36 -9.49 -18.43 7.40
CA VAL A 36 -8.84 -18.05 6.14
C VAL A 36 -9.70 -18.39 4.93
N GLU A 37 -10.31 -19.59 4.89
CA GLU A 37 -11.21 -19.97 3.81
C GLU A 37 -12.44 -19.05 3.74
N ARG A 38 -13.03 -18.71 4.89
CA ARG A 38 -14.15 -17.74 4.94
C ARG A 38 -13.73 -16.36 4.43
N GLU A 39 -12.56 -15.86 4.83
CA GLU A 39 -12.04 -14.58 4.34
C GLU A 39 -11.77 -14.60 2.82
N ASP A 40 -11.21 -15.69 2.30
CA ASP A 40 -10.95 -15.86 0.86
C ASP A 40 -12.26 -15.97 0.05
N GLU A 41 -13.28 -16.63 0.58
CA GLU A 41 -14.62 -16.68 -0.01
C GLU A 41 -15.28 -15.30 -0.06
N GLU A 42 -15.21 -14.52 1.03
CA GLU A 42 -15.71 -13.15 1.11
C GLU A 42 -14.97 -12.20 0.14
N GLU A 43 -13.66 -12.41 -0.04
CA GLU A 43 -12.88 -11.62 -0.98
C GLU A 43 -13.04 -12.09 -2.44
N SER A 44 -13.63 -13.26 -2.71
CA SER A 44 -13.77 -13.80 -4.07
C SER A 44 -14.68 -12.95 -4.99
N ALA A 45 -14.53 -13.14 -6.31
CA ALA A 45 -15.35 -12.42 -7.28
C ALA A 45 -16.78 -12.98 -7.34
N VAL A 46 -17.78 -12.10 -7.38
CA VAL A 46 -19.20 -12.50 -7.44
C VAL A 46 -19.46 -13.39 -8.66
N ASP A 47 -19.95 -14.61 -8.43
CA ASP A 47 -20.37 -15.49 -9.51
C ASP A 47 -21.73 -15.05 -10.05
N GLN A 48 -21.81 -14.84 -11.36
CA GLN A 48 -23.04 -14.43 -12.04
C GLN A 48 -23.23 -15.21 -13.33
N LYS A 49 -24.49 -15.44 -13.69
CA LYS A 49 -24.87 -16.10 -14.95
C LYS A 49 -24.69 -15.14 -16.13
N TYR A 50 -23.44 -14.92 -16.53
CA TYR A 50 -23.10 -14.08 -17.67
C TYR A 50 -23.57 -14.73 -18.98
N SER A 51 -24.30 -13.99 -19.81
CA SER A 51 -24.61 -14.45 -21.18
C SER A 51 -23.50 -14.01 -22.15
N ARG A 52 -23.37 -14.73 -23.28
CA ARG A 52 -22.33 -14.51 -24.31
C ARG A 52 -22.91 -14.16 -25.68
N GLU A 53 -24.22 -13.93 -25.74
CA GLU A 53 -24.89 -13.56 -26.99
C GLU A 53 -24.38 -12.20 -27.49
N ASP A 54 -24.16 -12.14 -28.80
CA ASP A 54 -23.70 -10.97 -29.53
C ASP A 54 -22.33 -10.41 -29.08
N GLU A 55 -21.42 -11.24 -28.54
CA GLU A 55 -20.10 -10.80 -28.05
C GLU A 55 -19.08 -10.41 -29.14
N GLY A 56 -19.37 -10.65 -30.42
CA GLY A 56 -18.46 -10.37 -31.52
C GLY A 56 -18.07 -8.88 -31.64
N GLU A 57 -16.98 -8.58 -32.34
CA GLU A 57 -16.56 -7.20 -32.62
C GLU A 57 -17.39 -6.63 -33.79
N VAL A 58 -17.78 -5.35 -33.71
CA VAL A 58 -18.44 -4.61 -34.79
C VAL A 58 -17.41 -3.71 -35.46
N ALA A 59 -17.14 -3.95 -36.74
CA ALA A 59 -16.22 -3.12 -37.51
C ALA A 59 -16.79 -1.70 -37.74
N TRP A 60 -15.92 -0.70 -37.71
CA TRP A 60 -16.23 0.69 -38.04
C TRP A 60 -15.10 1.29 -38.89
N ASN A 61 -15.41 2.31 -39.69
CA ASN A 61 -14.44 2.94 -40.59
C ASN A 61 -13.51 3.89 -39.82
N PRO A 62 -12.17 3.72 -39.86
CA PRO A 62 -11.23 4.63 -39.20
C PRO A 62 -11.35 6.10 -39.63
N GLU A 63 -11.83 6.39 -40.84
CA GLU A 63 -12.09 7.76 -41.33
C GLU A 63 -13.06 8.54 -40.43
N LEU A 64 -13.88 7.86 -39.63
CA LEU A 64 -14.75 8.50 -38.64
C LEU A 64 -13.94 9.36 -37.66
N LEU A 65 -12.69 8.98 -37.34
CA LEU A 65 -11.82 9.73 -36.44
C LEU A 65 -11.28 11.03 -37.07
N SER A 66 -11.38 11.21 -38.39
CA SER A 66 -10.98 12.48 -39.01
C SER A 66 -12.00 13.60 -38.75
N HIS A 67 -13.22 13.28 -38.29
CA HIS A 67 -14.30 14.24 -38.10
C HIS A 67 -14.67 14.45 -36.63
N GLU A 68 -15.52 15.43 -36.31
CA GLU A 68 -16.06 15.53 -34.95
C GLU A 68 -16.91 14.30 -34.60
N PRO A 69 -16.92 13.83 -33.34
CA PRO A 69 -17.68 12.64 -32.96
C PRO A 69 -19.16 12.79 -33.27
N ASN A 70 -19.65 12.03 -34.26
CA ASN A 70 -21.07 11.95 -34.54
C ASN A 70 -21.72 10.89 -33.65
N LEU A 71 -22.41 11.33 -32.61
CA LEU A 71 -23.05 10.45 -31.62
C LEU A 71 -24.32 9.75 -32.13
N HIS A 72 -24.75 10.05 -33.36
CA HIS A 72 -25.79 9.26 -34.05
C HIS A 72 -25.18 8.04 -34.76
N ASP A 73 -23.87 8.05 -35.01
CA ASP A 73 -23.17 6.86 -35.45
C ASP A 73 -23.10 5.88 -34.27
N HIS A 74 -23.36 4.60 -34.55
CA HIS A 74 -23.41 3.61 -33.50
C HIS A 74 -22.02 3.28 -32.96
N ALA A 75 -20.91 3.58 -33.64
CA ALA A 75 -19.58 3.16 -33.21
C ALA A 75 -19.17 3.65 -31.80
N PHE A 76 -19.47 4.92 -31.46
CA PHE A 76 -19.06 5.56 -30.21
C PHE A 76 -20.22 6.25 -29.52
N TYR A 77 -20.18 6.32 -28.20
CA TYR A 77 -21.17 7.04 -27.40
C TYR A 77 -20.51 7.75 -26.21
N ARG A 78 -21.17 8.79 -25.69
CA ARG A 78 -20.69 9.48 -24.48
C ARG A 78 -20.89 8.59 -23.26
N CYS A 79 -19.88 8.51 -22.40
CA CYS A 79 -19.99 7.73 -21.18
C CYS A 79 -21.14 8.19 -20.28
N CYS A 80 -21.44 9.50 -20.25
CA CYS A 80 -22.55 10.06 -19.48
C CYS A 80 -23.95 9.63 -19.96
N ASP A 81 -24.07 9.17 -21.21
CA ASP A 81 -25.36 8.79 -21.81
C ASP A 81 -25.54 7.26 -21.83
N GLY A 82 -24.43 6.53 -21.92
CA GLY A 82 -24.42 5.11 -22.30
C GLY A 82 -23.69 4.15 -21.37
N LEU A 83 -22.74 4.63 -20.56
CA LEU A 83 -21.84 3.75 -19.81
C LEU A 83 -22.47 3.33 -18.48
N SER A 84 -23.34 2.33 -18.54
CA SER A 84 -23.87 1.61 -17.39
C SER A 84 -24.02 0.13 -17.70
N VAL A 85 -23.94 -0.70 -16.66
CA VAL A 85 -24.11 -2.15 -16.76
C VAL A 85 -25.54 -2.55 -16.37
N PHE A 86 -25.90 -3.80 -16.66
CA PHE A 86 -27.21 -4.33 -16.30
C PHE A 86 -27.36 -4.42 -14.78
N ASN A 87 -28.46 -3.87 -14.25
CA ASN A 87 -28.74 -3.78 -12.81
C ASN A 87 -29.64 -4.92 -12.29
N GLY A 88 -29.90 -5.95 -13.10
CA GLY A 88 -30.80 -7.05 -12.74
C GLY A 88 -32.26 -6.82 -13.16
N LYS A 89 -32.65 -5.61 -13.61
CA LYS A 89 -34.01 -5.29 -14.03
C LYS A 89 -34.12 -5.19 -15.55
N LEU A 90 -34.88 -6.11 -16.14
CA LEU A 90 -35.13 -6.13 -17.59
C LEU A 90 -35.73 -4.80 -18.06
N LEU A 91 -35.24 -4.30 -19.19
CA LEU A 91 -35.67 -3.06 -19.83
C LEU A 91 -35.50 -1.78 -18.99
N GLN A 92 -34.81 -1.85 -17.85
CA GLN A 92 -34.51 -0.69 -17.00
C GLN A 92 -33.01 -0.47 -16.90
N ALA A 93 -32.48 0.47 -17.70
CA ALA A 93 -31.08 0.86 -17.60
C ALA A 93 -30.81 1.56 -16.27
N GLN A 94 -29.66 1.27 -15.67
CA GLN A 94 -29.14 2.08 -14.59
C GLN A 94 -28.77 3.47 -15.10
N LYS A 95 -28.97 4.48 -14.25
CA LYS A 95 -28.46 5.83 -14.45
C LYS A 95 -26.94 5.79 -14.65
N CYS A 96 -26.47 6.41 -15.74
CA CYS A 96 -25.04 6.61 -15.96
C CYS A 96 -24.52 7.70 -15.03
N LEU A 97 -23.24 7.63 -14.66
CA LEU A 97 -22.62 8.75 -13.95
C LEU A 97 -22.49 9.95 -14.88
N ASN A 98 -22.47 11.14 -14.28
CA ASN A 98 -22.21 12.40 -14.98
C ASN A 98 -20.71 12.51 -15.33
N PHE A 99 -20.26 11.63 -16.23
CA PHE A 99 -18.93 11.69 -16.84
C PHE A 99 -18.78 12.95 -17.69
N PRO A 100 -17.56 13.45 -17.88
CA PRO A 100 -17.34 14.59 -18.75
C PRO A 100 -17.71 14.25 -20.19
N GLN A 101 -18.28 15.22 -20.91
CA GLN A 101 -18.77 15.02 -22.30
C GLN A 101 -17.68 14.61 -23.29
N TRP A 102 -16.41 14.90 -22.97
CA TRP A 102 -15.27 14.51 -23.78
C TRP A 102 -14.85 13.04 -23.58
N LEU A 103 -15.39 12.33 -22.57
CA LEU A 103 -15.14 10.91 -22.36
C LEU A 103 -16.17 10.06 -23.11
N LEU A 104 -15.67 9.28 -24.05
CA LEU A 104 -16.44 8.41 -24.94
C LEU A 104 -16.11 6.93 -24.66
N ALA A 105 -16.96 6.04 -25.14
CA ALA A 105 -16.71 4.62 -25.19
C ALA A 105 -17.16 4.05 -26.53
N SER A 106 -16.43 3.04 -27.02
CA SER A 106 -16.83 2.24 -28.18
C SER A 106 -17.92 1.23 -27.81
N GLN A 107 -18.80 0.89 -28.76
CA GLN A 107 -19.71 -0.26 -28.59
C GLN A 107 -18.97 -1.58 -28.40
N ASN A 108 -17.76 -1.71 -28.93
CA ASN A 108 -16.94 -2.91 -28.74
C ASN A 108 -16.32 -2.96 -27.34
N TYR A 109 -16.26 -1.85 -26.62
CA TYR A 109 -15.92 -1.83 -25.20
C TYR A 109 -17.11 -2.32 -24.36
N LEU A 110 -18.28 -1.70 -24.53
CA LEU A 110 -19.54 -2.13 -23.92
C LEU A 110 -20.72 -1.78 -24.82
N ARG A 111 -21.48 -2.77 -25.29
CA ARG A 111 -22.66 -2.51 -26.12
C ARG A 111 -23.79 -1.94 -25.27
N GLN A 112 -24.35 -0.79 -25.66
CA GLN A 112 -25.40 -0.11 -24.90
C GLN A 112 -26.66 -0.97 -24.69
N GLN A 113 -26.97 -1.88 -25.62
CA GLN A 113 -28.12 -2.78 -25.50
C GLN A 113 -28.00 -3.78 -24.33
N TRP A 114 -26.79 -4.12 -23.90
CA TRP A 114 -26.58 -5.10 -22.84
C TRP A 114 -27.04 -4.59 -21.48
N ARG A 115 -26.98 -3.27 -21.25
CA ARG A 115 -27.43 -2.62 -20.01
C ARG A 115 -28.92 -2.81 -19.71
N LEU A 116 -29.71 -3.30 -20.68
CA LEU A 116 -31.16 -3.53 -20.56
C LEU A 116 -31.55 -5.00 -20.48
N LYS A 117 -30.68 -5.93 -20.87
CA LYS A 117 -31.08 -7.31 -21.18
C LYS A 117 -30.48 -8.35 -20.25
N SER A 118 -29.18 -8.25 -19.95
CA SER A 118 -28.50 -9.30 -19.18
C SER A 118 -27.17 -8.85 -18.63
N VAL A 119 -26.74 -9.53 -17.57
CA VAL A 119 -25.40 -9.34 -17.02
C VAL A 119 -24.36 -9.80 -18.04
N ARG A 120 -23.31 -8.99 -18.22
CA ARG A 120 -22.13 -9.28 -19.03
C ARG A 120 -20.88 -9.02 -18.23
N ARG A 121 -19.84 -9.82 -18.51
CA ARG A 121 -18.51 -9.51 -18.00
C ARG A 121 -17.95 -8.32 -18.77
N LEU A 122 -17.48 -7.32 -18.05
CA LEU A 122 -16.98 -6.10 -18.66
C LEU A 122 -15.51 -6.28 -19.09
N LYS A 123 -15.16 -5.79 -20.28
CA LYS A 123 -13.76 -5.75 -20.75
C LYS A 123 -12.93 -4.82 -19.85
N SER A 124 -11.63 -5.07 -19.74
CA SER A 124 -10.73 -4.18 -19.00
C SER A 124 -10.44 -2.89 -19.77
N SER A 125 -10.43 -1.75 -19.08
CA SER A 125 -10.16 -0.41 -19.67
C SER A 125 -8.66 -0.20 -19.93
N LEU A 126 -8.06 -1.02 -20.79
CA LEU A 126 -6.60 -1.03 -20.99
C LEU A 126 -6.11 0.04 -21.96
N MET A 127 -6.91 0.34 -22.98
CA MET A 127 -6.54 1.20 -24.10
C MET A 127 -7.49 2.38 -24.21
N LEU A 128 -6.93 3.53 -24.52
CA LEU A 128 -7.65 4.78 -24.71
C LEU A 128 -7.20 5.42 -26.02
N VAL A 129 -8.15 5.82 -26.85
CA VAL A 129 -7.86 6.66 -28.02
C VAL A 129 -8.10 8.10 -27.64
N GLU A 130 -7.04 8.90 -27.62
CA GLU A 130 -7.16 10.35 -27.60
C GLU A 130 -7.41 10.84 -29.03
N TRP A 131 -8.46 11.63 -29.20
CA TRP A 131 -9.01 12.00 -30.49
C TRP A 131 -9.17 13.50 -30.61
N VAL A 132 -8.55 14.05 -31.65
CA VAL A 132 -8.53 15.46 -32.03
C VAL A 132 -8.95 15.56 -33.50
N PRO A 133 -10.22 15.81 -33.82
CA PRO A 133 -10.71 15.86 -35.20
C PRO A 133 -9.87 16.77 -36.11
N GLY A 134 -9.39 16.22 -37.23
CA GLY A 134 -8.57 16.93 -38.22
C GLY A 134 -9.41 17.84 -39.12
N GLY A 135 -9.13 19.15 -39.13
CA GLY A 135 -9.70 20.08 -40.12
C GLY A 135 -10.26 21.40 -39.58
N ARG A 136 -10.40 21.55 -38.26
CA ARG A 136 -10.71 22.86 -37.64
C ARG A 136 -9.43 23.46 -37.04
N THR A 137 -8.91 24.42 -37.79
CA THR A 137 -8.08 25.57 -37.41
C THR A 137 -7.56 25.64 -35.97
N LYS A 138 -6.24 25.90 -35.88
CA LYS A 138 -5.43 26.35 -34.73
C LYS A 138 -6.08 27.43 -33.83
N ASP A 139 -7.22 28.00 -34.24
CA ASP A 139 -7.90 29.14 -33.61
C ASP A 139 -9.03 28.74 -32.64
N MET A 140 -9.68 27.57 -32.77
CA MET A 140 -10.68 27.08 -31.79
C MET A 140 -10.03 26.48 -30.53
N TRP A 141 -8.80 26.00 -30.65
CA TRP A 141 -8.05 25.28 -29.63
C TRP A 141 -7.52 26.17 -28.48
N GLN A 142 -7.83 27.47 -28.51
CA GLN A 142 -7.42 28.46 -27.51
C GLN A 142 -8.43 28.64 -26.36
N GLN A 143 -9.64 28.08 -26.47
CA GLN A 143 -10.62 28.12 -25.37
C GLN A 143 -10.33 27.00 -24.36
N LEU A 144 -9.31 27.22 -23.55
CA LEU A 144 -9.08 26.42 -22.34
C LEU A 144 -10.18 26.74 -21.34
N GLN A 145 -11.01 25.76 -21.03
CA GLN A 145 -11.89 25.85 -19.86
C GLN A 145 -11.15 25.33 -18.64
N GLY A 146 -11.12 26.14 -17.59
CA GLY A 146 -10.63 25.74 -16.28
C GLY A 146 -11.75 25.11 -15.45
N VAL A 147 -11.37 24.19 -14.58
CA VAL A 147 -12.25 23.73 -13.49
C VAL A 147 -12.47 24.89 -12.52
N ALA A 148 -13.69 25.05 -11.99
CA ALA A 148 -13.96 26.04 -10.98
C ALA A 148 -13.06 25.81 -9.75
N VAL A 149 -12.44 26.88 -9.24
CA VAL A 149 -11.46 26.81 -8.13
C VAL A 149 -12.04 26.12 -6.90
N GLU A 150 -13.28 26.45 -6.57
CA GLU A 150 -13.99 25.89 -5.41
C GLU A 150 -14.17 24.38 -5.55
N GLN A 151 -14.51 23.89 -6.75
CA GLN A 151 -14.66 22.47 -7.03
C GLN A 151 -13.31 21.74 -6.94
N ALA A 152 -12.26 22.31 -7.53
CA ALA A 152 -10.92 21.75 -7.46
C ALA A 152 -10.39 21.70 -6.02
N LEU A 153 -10.59 22.77 -5.26
CA LEU A 153 -10.18 22.83 -3.86
C LEU A 153 -10.97 21.86 -2.99
N SER A 154 -12.29 21.77 -3.16
CA SER A 154 -13.12 20.79 -2.45
C SER A 154 -12.68 19.36 -2.76
N ALA A 155 -12.39 19.05 -4.02
CA ALA A 155 -11.90 17.74 -4.41
C ALA A 155 -10.53 17.41 -3.81
N ALA A 156 -9.61 18.39 -3.78
CA ALA A 156 -8.30 18.21 -3.17
C ALA A 156 -8.39 18.03 -1.64
N LEU A 157 -9.29 18.77 -0.96
CA LEU A 157 -9.58 18.58 0.46
C LEU A 157 -10.16 17.20 0.73
N ASN A 158 -11.14 16.76 -0.07
CA ASN A 158 -11.76 15.43 0.04
C ASN A 158 -10.72 14.31 -0.13
N ALA A 159 -9.85 14.45 -1.13
CA ALA A 159 -8.85 13.46 -1.50
C ALA A 159 -7.67 13.39 -0.51
N CYS A 160 -7.28 14.53 0.06
CA CYS A 160 -6.33 14.59 1.18
C CYS A 160 -6.98 14.32 2.54
N GLU A 161 -8.31 14.19 2.57
CA GLU A 161 -9.10 13.89 3.77
C GLU A 161 -9.01 14.99 4.84
N LEU A 162 -8.97 16.24 4.37
CA LEU A 162 -8.83 17.44 5.19
C LEU A 162 -10.18 18.15 5.40
N ASP A 163 -11.29 17.48 5.11
CA ASP A 163 -12.64 18.02 5.22
C ASP A 163 -12.98 18.34 6.68
N GLY A 164 -13.33 19.59 6.95
CA GLY A 164 -13.70 20.06 8.30
C GLY A 164 -12.53 20.38 9.22
N ILE A 165 -11.29 20.45 8.69
CA ILE A 165 -10.14 20.99 9.41
C ILE A 165 -10.17 22.52 9.37
N GLU A 166 -10.09 23.18 10.53
CA GLU A 166 -10.12 24.64 10.64
C GLU A 166 -8.76 25.29 10.32
N GLU A 167 -7.65 24.62 10.60
CA GLU A 167 -6.28 25.11 10.35
C GLU A 167 -5.41 24.04 9.68
N LEU A 168 -4.74 24.40 8.58
CA LEU A 168 -3.88 23.47 7.85
C LEU A 168 -2.43 23.62 8.28
N THR A 169 -1.77 22.49 8.53
CA THR A 169 -0.31 22.45 8.69
C THR A 169 0.40 22.70 7.36
N GLU A 170 1.69 23.05 7.42
CA GLU A 170 2.52 23.25 6.22
C GLU A 170 2.58 21.98 5.35
N GLY A 171 2.69 20.80 5.98
CA GLY A 171 2.68 19.52 5.28
C GLY A 171 1.35 19.23 4.57
N GLN A 172 0.22 19.48 5.23
CA GLN A 172 -1.11 19.32 4.62
C GLN A 172 -1.33 20.30 3.47
N SER A 173 -0.84 21.54 3.61
CA SER A 173 -0.90 22.54 2.54
C SER A 173 -0.10 22.11 1.31
N LYS A 174 1.08 21.50 1.52
CA LYS A 174 1.89 20.95 0.42
C LYS A 174 1.18 19.81 -0.30
N SER A 175 0.63 18.83 0.43
CA SER A 175 -0.12 17.71 -0.15
C SER A 175 -1.33 18.17 -0.96
N LEU A 176 -2.04 19.19 -0.46
CA LEU A 176 -3.18 19.80 -1.16
C LEU A 176 -2.75 20.46 -2.48
N LEU A 177 -1.65 21.21 -2.48
CA LEU A 177 -1.11 21.85 -3.69
C LEU A 177 -0.60 20.82 -4.71
N GLU A 178 0.00 19.72 -4.25
CA GLU A 178 0.41 18.61 -5.11
C GLU A 178 -0.79 17.94 -5.79
N CYS A 179 -1.92 17.77 -5.09
CA CYS A 179 -3.17 17.26 -5.67
C CYS A 179 -3.70 18.16 -6.79
N LEU A 180 -3.55 19.47 -6.65
CA LEU A 180 -3.93 20.46 -7.66
C LEU A 180 -2.90 20.64 -8.79
N HIS A 181 -1.86 19.79 -8.85
CA HIS A 181 -0.75 19.89 -9.80
C HIS A 181 0.02 21.22 -9.73
N ILE A 182 0.08 21.83 -8.54
CA ILE A 182 0.83 23.06 -8.28
C ILE A 182 2.20 22.67 -7.71
N SER A 183 3.23 22.70 -8.55
CA SER A 183 4.62 22.48 -8.10
C SER A 183 5.16 23.72 -7.39
N LEU A 184 5.52 23.55 -6.11
CA LEU A 184 6.26 24.54 -5.31
C LEU A 184 7.76 24.32 -5.52
N GLN A 185 8.41 25.22 -6.25
CA GLN A 185 9.87 25.23 -6.35
C GLN A 185 10.46 25.86 -5.08
N PRO A 186 11.43 25.23 -4.40
CA PRO A 186 12.11 25.83 -3.26
C PRO A 186 12.90 27.07 -3.72
N GLY A 187 12.73 28.19 -3.02
CA GLY A 187 13.50 29.40 -3.27
C GLY A 187 14.95 29.27 -2.75
N PRO A 188 15.84 30.19 -3.15
CA PRO A 188 17.26 30.17 -2.77
C PRO A 188 17.55 30.27 -1.26
N SER A 189 16.55 30.57 -0.43
CA SER A 189 16.66 30.68 1.03
C SER A 189 15.99 29.54 1.80
N GLY A 190 15.57 28.45 1.14
CA GLY A 190 14.81 27.37 1.77
C GLY A 190 13.37 27.72 2.14
N ALA A 191 12.99 29.00 2.03
CA ALA A 191 11.60 29.45 2.03
C ALA A 191 11.01 29.35 0.62
N PHE A 192 9.76 28.89 0.53
CA PHE A 192 9.02 28.87 -0.74
C PHE A 192 8.82 30.31 -1.23
N SER A 193 9.51 30.69 -2.32
CA SER A 193 9.44 32.05 -2.84
C SER A 193 8.24 32.23 -3.78
N VAL A 194 7.27 33.04 -3.36
CA VAL A 194 6.18 33.53 -4.23
C VAL A 194 6.60 34.89 -4.81
N PRO A 195 6.45 35.16 -6.12
CA PRO A 195 6.79 36.46 -6.70
C PRO A 195 5.97 37.60 -6.08
N ARG A 196 6.64 38.52 -5.36
CA ARG A 196 6.05 39.62 -4.59
C ARG A 196 5.37 40.73 -5.42
N ARG A 197 5.39 40.66 -6.75
CA ARG A 197 4.97 41.76 -7.65
C ARG A 197 3.48 41.88 -7.94
N LEU A 198 2.62 40.98 -7.44
CA LEU A 198 1.25 40.88 -7.94
C LEU A 198 0.16 41.17 -6.90
N TYR A 199 0.52 41.90 -5.86
CA TYR A 199 -0.30 42.11 -4.66
C TYR A 199 -1.32 43.25 -4.74
N GLN A 200 -1.43 43.99 -5.86
CA GLN A 200 -2.08 45.30 -5.88
C GLN A 200 -3.31 45.47 -6.78
N SER A 201 -3.77 44.46 -7.54
CA SER A 201 -4.76 44.69 -8.60
C SER A 201 -6.13 44.01 -8.45
N SER A 202 -6.45 43.36 -7.34
CA SER A 202 -7.76 42.69 -7.21
C SER A 202 -8.38 42.96 -5.85
N GLY A 203 -9.03 44.12 -5.73
CA GLY A 203 -9.90 44.45 -4.60
C GLY A 203 -11.17 43.60 -4.68
N VAL A 204 -11.25 42.53 -3.89
CA VAL A 204 -12.42 41.66 -3.93
C VAL A 204 -12.90 41.09 -2.60
N SER A 205 -14.23 41.00 -2.50
CA SER A 205 -15.09 40.98 -1.31
C SER A 205 -15.25 39.59 -0.63
N TRP A 206 -14.60 38.53 -1.10
CA TRP A 206 -14.86 37.13 -0.71
C TRP A 206 -14.03 36.59 0.48
N LEU A 207 -13.52 37.47 1.34
CA LEU A 207 -12.79 37.14 2.57
C LEU A 207 -13.64 36.44 3.67
N GLN A 208 -14.89 36.08 3.38
CA GLN A 208 -15.84 35.54 4.36
C GLN A 208 -16.00 34.01 4.31
N ASN A 209 -15.38 33.29 3.36
CA ASN A 209 -15.51 31.83 3.29
C ASN A 209 -14.67 31.17 4.42
N PRO A 210 -15.25 30.32 5.30
CA PRO A 210 -14.53 29.67 6.40
C PRO A 210 -13.31 28.84 5.96
N LEU A 211 -13.37 28.25 4.75
CA LEU A 211 -12.26 27.51 4.14
C LEU A 211 -11.00 28.38 3.91
N CYS A 212 -11.16 29.69 3.82
CA CYS A 212 -10.07 30.65 3.60
C CYS A 212 -9.31 31.04 4.88
N LYS A 213 -9.86 30.76 6.07
CA LYS A 213 -9.22 31.13 7.34
C LYS A 213 -8.03 30.22 7.69
N GLY A 214 -8.11 28.93 7.37
CA GLY A 214 -7.09 27.93 7.71
C GLY A 214 -5.92 27.79 6.75
N LEU A 215 -6.07 28.21 5.49
CA LEU A 215 -5.01 28.13 4.45
C LEU A 215 -3.92 29.21 4.62
N GLY A 216 -4.16 30.21 5.45
CA GLY A 216 -3.39 31.45 5.46
C GLY A 216 -3.61 32.25 4.16
N PHE A 217 -3.52 33.57 4.27
CA PHE A 217 -3.67 34.52 3.17
C PHE A 217 -2.76 34.21 1.94
N TRP A 218 -1.66 33.47 2.16
CA TRP A 218 -0.66 33.10 1.17
C TRP A 218 -1.02 31.90 0.30
N ALA A 219 -1.59 30.82 0.86
CA ALA A 219 -1.94 29.63 0.09
C ALA A 219 -3.21 29.86 -0.75
N PHE A 220 -4.15 30.67 -0.26
CA PHE A 220 -5.35 31.02 -1.02
C PHE A 220 -5.06 31.94 -2.21
N GLY A 221 -4.09 32.88 -2.11
CA GLY A 221 -3.64 33.69 -3.25
C GLY A 221 -2.97 32.86 -4.36
N LEU A 222 -2.30 31.76 -3.98
CA LEU A 222 -1.71 30.78 -4.91
C LEU A 222 -2.77 29.90 -5.58
N VAL A 223 -3.75 29.42 -4.81
CA VAL A 223 -4.90 28.61 -5.28
C VAL A 223 -5.81 29.43 -6.20
N THR A 224 -6.16 30.66 -5.82
CA THR A 224 -7.03 31.52 -6.64
C THR A 224 -6.38 31.99 -7.95
N TRP A 225 -5.08 32.31 -7.96
CA TRP A 225 -4.36 32.63 -9.21
C TRP A 225 -4.21 31.41 -10.12
N ARG A 226 -3.84 30.24 -9.57
CA ARG A 226 -3.46 29.08 -10.40
C ARG A 226 -4.59 28.11 -10.72
N CYS A 227 -5.68 28.06 -9.95
CA CYS A 227 -6.76 27.11 -10.24
C CYS A 227 -7.58 27.50 -11.48
N HIS A 228 -7.70 28.79 -11.82
CA HIS A 228 -8.23 29.19 -13.14
C HIS A 228 -7.26 28.86 -14.30
N VAL A 229 -5.99 28.56 -14.02
CA VAL A 229 -4.90 28.58 -15.00
C VAL A 229 -4.24 27.21 -15.23
N ARG A 230 -4.48 26.17 -14.40
CA ARG A 230 -3.68 24.91 -14.46
C ARG A 230 -4.37 23.55 -14.43
N CYS A 231 -5.71 23.49 -14.46
CA CYS A 231 -6.42 22.30 -14.96
C CYS A 231 -7.01 22.54 -16.36
N PRO A 232 -6.20 22.93 -17.38
CA PRO A 232 -6.72 23.25 -18.69
C PRO A 232 -7.40 22.03 -19.30
N MET A 233 -8.67 22.19 -19.65
CA MET A 233 -9.37 21.29 -20.56
C MET A 233 -9.48 21.96 -21.91
N GLN A 234 -9.08 21.24 -22.95
CA GLN A 234 -9.19 21.69 -24.32
C GLN A 234 -10.53 21.22 -24.89
N ASN A 235 -11.37 22.18 -25.28
CA ASN A 235 -12.61 21.88 -26.01
C ASN A 235 -12.29 21.21 -27.35
N GLY A 236 -13.12 20.25 -27.75
CA GLY A 236 -12.94 19.50 -29.01
C GLY A 236 -11.90 18.37 -28.96
N ARG A 237 -11.33 18.08 -27.79
CA ARG A 237 -10.47 16.90 -27.56
C ARG A 237 -11.25 15.84 -26.82
N PHE A 238 -11.26 14.62 -27.36
CA PHE A 238 -12.03 13.50 -26.84
C PHE A 238 -11.12 12.36 -26.42
N PHE A 239 -11.60 11.54 -25.48
CA PHE A 239 -10.91 10.34 -25.03
C PHE A 239 -11.89 9.17 -25.09
N CYS A 240 -11.59 8.17 -25.91
CA CYS A 240 -12.48 7.04 -26.15
C CYS A 240 -11.91 5.75 -25.55
N LEU A 241 -12.71 5.07 -24.71
CA LEU A 241 -12.45 3.71 -24.26
C LEU A 241 -12.66 2.75 -25.43
N VAL A 242 -11.61 2.02 -25.80
CA VAL A 242 -11.63 1.04 -26.90
C VAL A 242 -11.22 -0.35 -26.39
N SER A 243 -11.66 -1.37 -27.09
CA SER A 243 -11.19 -2.74 -26.86
C SER A 243 -9.73 -2.92 -27.30
N LEU A 244 -9.08 -3.99 -26.83
CA LEU A 244 -7.73 -4.35 -27.31
C LEU A 244 -7.71 -4.65 -28.81
N PHE A 245 -8.77 -5.27 -29.32
CA PHE A 245 -8.89 -5.60 -30.74
C PHE A 245 -8.94 -4.35 -31.60
N GLU A 246 -9.77 -3.36 -31.24
CA GLU A 246 -9.81 -2.06 -31.92
C GLU A 246 -8.47 -1.33 -31.84
N ALA A 247 -7.82 -1.36 -30.67
CA ALA A 247 -6.51 -0.76 -30.49
C ALA A 247 -5.47 -1.38 -31.43
N GLU A 248 -5.42 -2.72 -31.54
CA GLU A 248 -4.52 -3.42 -32.45
C GLU A 248 -4.75 -3.02 -33.92
N HIS A 249 -6.01 -2.96 -34.35
CA HIS A 249 -6.36 -2.56 -35.72
C HIS A 249 -6.00 -1.11 -35.98
N LEU A 250 -6.25 -0.21 -35.03
CA LEU A 250 -5.88 1.20 -35.16
C LEU A 250 -4.37 1.36 -35.30
N ARG A 251 -3.55 0.59 -34.56
CA ARG A 251 -2.09 0.57 -34.73
C ARG A 251 -1.70 0.15 -36.15
N ALA A 252 -2.30 -0.92 -36.66
CA ALA A 252 -2.05 -1.37 -38.03
C ALA A 252 -2.40 -0.29 -39.05
N VAL A 253 -3.49 0.47 -38.86
CA VAL A 253 -3.86 1.60 -39.72
C VAL A 253 -2.83 2.73 -39.63
N LEU A 254 -2.43 3.14 -38.41
CA LEU A 254 -1.45 4.19 -38.19
C LEU A 254 -0.10 3.88 -38.85
N HIS A 255 0.33 2.62 -38.80
CA HIS A 255 1.62 2.20 -39.37
C HIS A 255 1.55 1.93 -40.87
N SER A 256 0.44 1.40 -41.38
CA SER A 256 0.27 1.13 -42.82
C SER A 256 -0.07 2.36 -43.65
N ARG A 257 -0.67 3.39 -43.02
CA ARG A 257 -1.10 4.64 -43.68
C ARG A 257 -0.62 5.86 -42.89
N PRO A 258 0.69 6.16 -42.85
CA PRO A 258 1.23 7.26 -42.05
C PRO A 258 0.69 8.63 -42.49
N HIS A 259 0.36 8.81 -43.77
CA HIS A 259 -0.19 10.07 -44.28
C HIS A 259 -1.68 10.29 -43.95
N PHE A 260 -2.32 9.34 -43.28
CA PHE A 260 -3.72 9.43 -42.96
C PHE A 260 -3.94 10.35 -41.76
N ALA A 261 -4.57 11.49 -42.02
CA ALA A 261 -4.83 12.52 -41.03
C ALA A 261 -6.05 12.16 -40.18
N LEU A 262 -5.80 11.45 -39.08
CA LEU A 262 -6.82 10.99 -38.13
C LEU A 262 -6.88 11.85 -36.87
N GLY A 263 -5.80 12.58 -36.56
CA GLY A 263 -5.67 13.36 -35.34
C GLY A 263 -5.81 12.52 -34.07
N VAL A 264 -5.20 11.34 -34.00
CA VAL A 264 -5.35 10.41 -32.87
C VAL A 264 -4.04 10.01 -32.22
N ALA A 265 -4.10 9.73 -30.92
CA ALA A 265 -3.05 9.06 -30.17
C ALA A 265 -3.63 7.88 -29.39
N LEU A 266 -3.03 6.72 -29.57
CA LEU A 266 -3.37 5.53 -28.80
C LEU A 266 -2.57 5.55 -27.49
N ARG A 267 -3.25 5.41 -26.34
CA ARG A 267 -2.66 5.44 -25.00
C ARG A 267 -2.98 4.17 -24.23
N ALA A 268 -2.10 3.82 -23.30
CA ALA A 268 -2.30 2.72 -22.36
C ALA A 268 -2.05 3.22 -20.92
N PRO A 269 -3.07 3.80 -20.24
CA PRO A 269 -2.88 4.56 -19.00
C PRO A 269 -2.11 3.83 -17.90
N ALA A 270 -2.49 2.57 -17.59
CA ALA A 270 -1.84 1.77 -16.55
C ALA A 270 -0.46 1.22 -16.97
N ALA A 271 -0.25 1.02 -18.27
CA ALA A 271 0.93 0.36 -18.82
C ALA A 271 2.09 1.33 -19.10
N LEU A 272 1.77 2.56 -19.52
CA LEU A 272 2.71 3.54 -20.04
C LEU A 272 2.59 4.90 -19.33
N GLU A 273 2.03 4.93 -18.11
CA GLU A 273 1.81 6.18 -17.35
C GLU A 273 1.11 7.25 -18.19
N ASN A 274 0.11 6.79 -18.96
CA ASN A 274 -0.67 7.61 -19.86
C ASN A 274 0.13 8.27 -21.00
N GLN A 275 1.35 7.84 -21.31
CA GLN A 275 2.07 8.26 -22.52
C GLN A 275 1.42 7.66 -23.79
N PRO A 276 1.50 8.36 -24.94
CA PRO A 276 1.01 7.81 -26.20
C PRO A 276 1.93 6.69 -26.67
N LEU A 277 1.33 5.56 -27.03
CA LEU A 277 1.98 4.38 -27.60
C LEU A 277 2.25 4.60 -29.10
N ASP A 278 1.24 5.08 -29.83
CA ASP A 278 1.31 5.39 -31.26
C ASP A 278 0.47 6.63 -31.54
N THR A 279 0.87 7.43 -32.54
CA THR A 279 0.20 8.68 -32.90
C THR A 279 0.07 8.83 -34.41
N SER A 280 -1.01 9.44 -34.89
CA SER A 280 -1.08 9.91 -36.28
C SER A 280 -0.19 11.12 -36.49
N ASN A 281 0.20 11.38 -37.74
CA ASN A 281 1.13 12.47 -38.08
C ASN A 281 0.56 13.88 -37.82
N ASP A 282 -0.75 14.02 -37.85
CA ASP A 282 -1.49 15.26 -37.61
C ASP A 282 -1.94 15.44 -36.15
N PHE A 283 -1.62 14.47 -35.28
CA PHE A 283 -1.96 14.54 -33.87
C PHE A 283 -1.16 15.64 -33.15
N SER A 284 -1.85 16.42 -32.30
CA SER A 284 -1.24 17.44 -31.45
C SER A 284 -1.44 17.13 -29.97
N LEU A 285 -0.36 17.25 -29.20
CA LEU A 285 -0.41 17.08 -27.75
C LEU A 285 -1.26 18.19 -27.10
N GLY A 286 -2.17 17.78 -26.22
CA GLY A 286 -3.02 18.68 -25.46
C GLY A 286 -2.52 19.00 -24.06
N PRO A 287 -3.35 19.66 -23.25
CA PRO A 287 -3.15 19.81 -21.82
C PRO A 287 -2.80 18.51 -21.11
N SER A 288 -1.75 18.53 -20.29
CA SER A 288 -1.33 17.35 -19.51
C SER A 288 -2.39 16.91 -18.50
N PHE A 289 -3.16 17.85 -17.94
CA PHE A 289 -4.21 17.54 -16.97
C PHE A 289 -5.36 16.73 -17.59
N GLN A 290 -5.92 17.15 -18.72
CA GLN A 290 -7.06 16.47 -19.33
C GLN A 290 -6.72 15.03 -19.71
N SER A 291 -5.53 14.82 -20.28
CA SER A 291 -5.01 13.48 -20.54
C SER A 291 -4.89 12.67 -19.24
N TYR A 292 -4.26 13.25 -18.20
CA TYR A 292 -4.10 12.59 -16.91
C TYR A 292 -5.43 12.18 -16.28
N ALA A 293 -6.41 13.10 -16.26
CA ALA A 293 -7.74 12.85 -15.75
C ALA A 293 -8.46 11.75 -16.54
N ALA A 294 -8.34 11.73 -17.87
CA ALA A 294 -8.88 10.66 -18.70
C ALA A 294 -8.29 9.29 -18.31
N GLY A 295 -6.98 9.22 -18.06
CA GLY A 295 -6.32 8.01 -17.57
C GLY A 295 -6.86 7.55 -16.21
N GLN A 296 -7.06 8.46 -15.26
CA GLN A 296 -7.63 8.09 -13.95
C GLN A 296 -9.12 7.69 -14.05
N LEU A 297 -9.89 8.32 -14.94
CA LEU A 297 -11.26 7.91 -15.24
C LEU A 297 -11.32 6.51 -15.84
N CYS A 298 -10.36 6.10 -16.67
CA CYS A 298 -10.28 4.73 -17.19
C CYS A 298 -10.12 3.71 -16.07
N ARG A 299 -9.22 3.99 -15.11
CA ARG A 299 -8.97 3.16 -13.93
C ARG A 299 -10.19 3.09 -13.02
N PHE A 300 -10.88 4.23 -12.86
CA PHE A 300 -12.16 4.29 -12.18
C PHE A 300 -13.19 3.38 -12.91
N VAL A 301 -13.34 3.52 -14.23
CA VAL A 301 -14.23 2.63 -14.99
C VAL A 301 -13.83 1.14 -14.90
N ASP A 302 -12.55 0.84 -14.68
CA ASP A 302 -12.06 -0.54 -14.47
C ASP A 302 -12.30 -1.11 -13.05
N SER A 303 -12.98 -0.36 -12.19
CA SER A 303 -13.19 -0.70 -10.77
C SER A 303 -11.88 -0.89 -9.98
N GLU A 304 -10.82 -0.16 -10.31
CA GLU A 304 -9.58 -0.19 -9.51
C GLU A 304 -9.78 0.43 -8.13
N ALA A 305 -9.26 -0.20 -7.07
CA ALA A 305 -9.47 0.28 -5.70
C ALA A 305 -8.36 1.22 -5.19
N SER A 306 -7.19 1.16 -5.83
CA SER A 306 -5.94 1.76 -5.37
C SER A 306 -5.64 3.08 -6.10
N PHE A 307 -5.82 4.20 -5.42
CA PHE A 307 -5.53 5.53 -5.93
C PHE A 307 -4.78 6.36 -4.88
N SER A 308 -3.87 7.20 -5.36
CA SER A 308 -3.29 8.28 -4.56
C SER A 308 -4.25 9.46 -4.42
N ALA A 309 -4.05 10.33 -3.43
CA ALA A 309 -4.85 11.56 -3.23
C ALA A 309 -4.90 12.43 -4.50
N ARG A 310 -3.78 12.54 -5.22
CA ARG A 310 -3.71 13.29 -6.48
C ARG A 310 -4.59 12.70 -7.59
N GLU A 311 -4.63 11.38 -7.68
CA GLU A 311 -5.44 10.68 -8.68
C GLU A 311 -6.94 10.75 -8.32
N LEU A 312 -7.27 10.59 -7.04
CA LEU A 312 -8.63 10.76 -6.53
C LEU A 312 -9.14 12.17 -6.81
N CYS A 313 -8.32 13.20 -6.56
CA CYS A 313 -8.65 14.58 -6.88
C CYS A 313 -8.97 14.76 -8.37
N ALA A 314 -8.20 14.16 -9.28
CA ALA A 314 -8.47 14.28 -10.72
C ALA A 314 -9.78 13.62 -11.14
N VAL A 315 -10.17 12.51 -10.52
CA VAL A 315 -11.47 11.87 -10.76
C VAL A 315 -12.61 12.69 -10.14
N ASP A 316 -12.47 13.16 -8.91
CA ASP A 316 -13.51 13.92 -8.20
C ASP A 316 -13.84 15.24 -8.90
N VAL A 317 -12.80 15.91 -9.40
CA VAL A 317 -12.93 17.14 -10.18
C VAL A 317 -13.72 16.94 -11.48
N THR A 318 -13.67 15.75 -12.07
CA THR A 318 -14.23 15.49 -13.40
C THR A 318 -15.60 14.80 -13.37
N ILE A 319 -15.92 14.05 -12.31
CA ILE A 319 -17.23 13.41 -12.14
C ILE A 319 -18.12 14.29 -11.27
N GLN A 320 -19.26 14.75 -11.80
CA GLN A 320 -20.17 15.63 -11.06
C GLN A 320 -21.27 14.89 -10.27
N SER A 321 -21.34 13.57 -10.36
CA SER A 321 -22.31 12.76 -9.63
C SER A 321 -22.08 12.76 -8.12
N LYS A 322 -23.12 12.53 -7.34
CA LYS A 322 -23.04 12.43 -5.87
C LYS A 322 -22.39 11.12 -5.43
N HIS A 323 -21.90 11.06 -4.18
CA HIS A 323 -21.28 9.86 -3.60
C HIS A 323 -22.16 8.61 -3.75
N ASP A 324 -23.44 8.68 -3.39
CA ASP A 324 -24.34 7.52 -3.44
C ASP A 324 -24.52 6.98 -4.87
N GLU A 325 -24.64 7.88 -5.86
CA GLU A 325 -24.73 7.49 -7.28
C GLU A 325 -23.43 6.83 -7.76
N ARG A 326 -22.28 7.38 -7.34
CA ARG A 326 -20.96 6.84 -7.68
C ARG A 326 -20.77 5.46 -7.06
N LEU A 327 -21.14 5.26 -5.79
CA LEU A 327 -21.06 3.99 -5.09
C LEU A 327 -21.91 2.93 -5.76
N GLU A 328 -23.18 3.24 -6.03
CA GLU A 328 -24.10 2.30 -6.65
C GLU A 328 -23.62 1.88 -8.04
N TRP A 329 -23.20 2.84 -8.87
CA TRP A 329 -22.63 2.56 -10.19
C TRP A 329 -21.34 1.73 -10.07
N TRP A 330 -20.46 2.09 -9.15
CA TRP A 330 -19.19 1.41 -8.94
C TRP A 330 -19.35 -0.05 -8.55
N GLU A 331 -20.21 -0.34 -7.58
CA GLU A 331 -20.48 -1.70 -7.11
C GLU A 331 -21.07 -2.56 -8.23
N GLN A 332 -21.98 -2.01 -9.04
CA GLN A 332 -22.55 -2.73 -10.19
C GLN A 332 -21.49 -3.09 -11.22
N VAL A 333 -20.61 -2.13 -11.56
CA VAL A 333 -19.49 -2.39 -12.48
C VAL A 333 -18.52 -3.40 -11.88
N ARG A 334 -18.20 -3.28 -10.59
CA ARG A 334 -17.30 -4.18 -9.86
C ARG A 334 -17.82 -5.62 -9.84
N ARG A 335 -19.14 -5.83 -9.71
CA ARG A 335 -19.81 -7.15 -9.81
C ARG A 335 -19.70 -7.79 -11.19
N CYS A 336 -19.51 -6.98 -12.24
CA CYS A 336 -19.29 -7.46 -13.60
C CYS A 336 -17.81 -7.80 -13.89
N ARG A 337 -16.92 -7.74 -12.89
CA ARG A 337 -15.47 -7.93 -13.01
C ARG A 337 -14.96 -9.02 -12.07
N ARG A 338 -13.82 -9.64 -12.42
CA ARG A 338 -13.10 -10.62 -11.57
C ARG A 338 -12.16 -9.89 -10.61
N ARG A 339 -12.70 -9.14 -9.65
CA ARG A 339 -11.91 -8.40 -8.66
C ARG A 339 -12.35 -8.80 -7.26
N ALA A 340 -11.40 -8.75 -6.33
CA ALA A 340 -11.69 -9.06 -4.94
C ALA A 340 -12.74 -8.10 -4.36
N GLN A 341 -13.71 -8.59 -3.60
CA GLN A 341 -14.88 -7.83 -3.14
C GLN A 341 -14.73 -7.19 -1.75
N ARG A 342 -13.50 -6.78 -1.39
CA ARG A 342 -13.21 -6.02 -0.17
C ARG A 342 -14.20 -4.87 0.08
N PRO A 343 -14.62 -4.64 1.34
CA PRO A 343 -15.61 -3.62 1.67
C PRO A 343 -15.12 -2.23 1.27
N VAL A 344 -16.00 -1.43 0.64
CA VAL A 344 -15.64 -0.12 0.08
C VAL A 344 -14.96 0.83 1.09
N PRO A 345 -15.38 0.93 2.36
CA PRO A 345 -14.72 1.81 3.33
C PRO A 345 -13.22 1.53 3.55
N ALA A 346 -12.77 0.29 3.30
CA ALA A 346 -11.37 -0.11 3.44
C ALA A 346 -10.51 0.21 2.20
N LEU A 347 -11.13 0.66 1.10
CA LEU A 347 -10.45 0.96 -0.15
C LEU A 347 -10.03 2.44 -0.22
N SER A 348 -8.90 2.74 -0.87
CA SER A 348 -8.50 4.14 -1.08
C SER A 348 -9.49 4.93 -1.95
N VAL A 349 -10.22 4.26 -2.84
CA VAL A 349 -11.29 4.87 -3.64
C VAL A 349 -12.51 5.32 -2.81
N ALA A 350 -12.59 4.95 -1.53
CA ALA A 350 -13.71 5.30 -0.65
C ALA A 350 -13.99 6.81 -0.61
N SER A 351 -12.98 7.67 -0.73
CA SER A 351 -13.15 9.13 -0.76
C SER A 351 -14.05 9.63 -1.89
N LEU A 352 -14.09 8.91 -3.02
CA LEU A 352 -14.97 9.24 -4.15
C LEU A 352 -16.39 8.69 -3.95
N LEU A 353 -16.53 7.57 -3.24
CA LEU A 353 -17.75 6.77 -3.18
C LEU A 353 -18.58 7.04 -1.92
N LEU A 354 -17.95 7.45 -0.82
CA LEU A 354 -18.59 7.61 0.47
C LEU A 354 -18.50 9.05 0.98
N PRO A 355 -19.59 9.60 1.54
CA PRO A 355 -19.56 10.88 2.22
C PRO A 355 -18.50 10.91 3.35
N PRO A 356 -17.89 12.07 3.64
CA PRO A 356 -16.87 12.21 4.68
C PRO A 356 -17.30 11.64 6.04
N ALA A 357 -18.55 11.86 6.46
CA ALA A 357 -19.07 11.36 7.73
C ALA A 357 -19.04 9.83 7.84
N ILE A 358 -19.39 9.11 6.76
CA ILE A 358 -19.39 7.64 6.73
C ILE A 358 -17.96 7.11 6.78
N ARG A 359 -17.04 7.74 6.03
CA ARG A 359 -15.60 7.38 6.05
C ARG A 359 -14.98 7.59 7.43
N GLN A 360 -15.28 8.72 8.06
CA GLN A 360 -14.80 9.03 9.40
C GLN A 360 -15.33 8.02 10.42
N LYS A 361 -16.62 7.66 10.34
CA LYS A 361 -17.22 6.63 11.19
C LYS A 361 -16.55 5.26 10.99
N ALA A 362 -16.44 4.77 9.76
CA ALA A 362 -15.85 3.45 9.48
C ALA A 362 -14.39 3.34 9.95
N ARG A 363 -13.61 4.42 9.86
CA ARG A 363 -12.24 4.48 10.39
C ARG A 363 -12.20 4.48 11.90
N LEU A 364 -13.13 5.19 12.52
CA LEU A 364 -13.27 5.20 13.97
C LEU A 364 -13.57 3.79 14.47
N GLU A 365 -14.51 3.10 13.80
CA GLU A 365 -14.87 1.71 14.10
C GLU A 365 -13.67 0.76 13.88
N SER A 366 -12.95 0.88 12.76
CA SER A 366 -11.72 0.11 12.51
C SER A 366 -10.65 0.38 13.58
N SER A 367 -10.46 1.64 13.99
CA SER A 367 -9.54 2.02 15.06
C SER A 367 -9.96 1.42 16.40
N ILE A 368 -11.27 1.43 16.71
CA ILE A 368 -11.83 0.79 17.91
C ILE A 368 -11.56 -0.71 17.88
N THR A 369 -11.80 -1.38 16.76
CA THR A 369 -11.52 -2.82 16.60
C THR A 369 -10.05 -3.14 16.80
N LYS A 370 -9.13 -2.34 16.24
CA LYS A 370 -7.68 -2.47 16.48
C LYS A 370 -7.36 -2.34 17.97
N VAL A 371 -7.88 -1.33 18.65
CA VAL A 371 -7.67 -1.13 20.10
C VAL A 371 -8.22 -2.31 20.89
N LYS A 372 -9.43 -2.80 20.58
CA LYS A 372 -10.03 -3.98 21.23
C LYS A 372 -9.16 -5.22 21.05
N ALA A 373 -8.69 -5.49 19.84
CA ALA A 373 -7.81 -6.63 19.56
C ALA A 373 -6.50 -6.56 20.37
N VAL A 374 -5.91 -5.37 20.48
CA VAL A 374 -4.68 -5.16 21.25
C VAL A 374 -4.92 -5.31 22.76
N LEU A 375 -6.05 -4.79 23.28
CA LEU A 375 -6.43 -4.97 24.68
C LEU A 375 -6.60 -6.45 25.04
N ARG A 376 -7.27 -7.22 24.17
CA ARG A 376 -7.42 -8.68 24.32
C ARG A 376 -6.07 -9.39 24.31
N ARG A 377 -5.23 -9.09 23.31
CA ARG A 377 -3.89 -9.69 23.19
C ARG A 377 -3.01 -9.39 24.40
N ARG A 378 -3.15 -8.21 25.01
CA ARG A 378 -2.37 -7.78 26.17
C ARG A 378 -3.02 -8.10 27.51
N ARG A 379 -4.21 -8.72 27.53
CA ARG A 379 -5.02 -8.97 28.74
C ARG A 379 -5.15 -7.74 29.65
N THR A 380 -5.29 -6.55 29.05
CA THR A 380 -5.41 -5.28 29.79
C THR A 380 -6.80 -4.69 29.63
N SER A 381 -7.36 -4.14 30.72
CA SER A 381 -8.65 -3.48 30.68
C SER A 381 -8.52 -2.00 30.30
N VAL A 382 -9.59 -1.44 29.74
CA VAL A 382 -9.67 0.01 29.47
C VAL A 382 -9.51 0.84 30.75
N LYS A 383 -10.00 0.33 31.88
CA LYS A 383 -9.86 0.96 33.22
C LYS A 383 -8.38 1.02 33.62
N GLN A 384 -7.63 -0.07 33.41
CA GLN A 384 -6.17 -0.12 33.65
C GLN A 384 -5.39 0.82 32.72
N LEU A 385 -5.81 0.95 31.46
CA LEU A 385 -5.21 1.88 30.51
C LEU A 385 -5.35 3.33 30.99
N PHE A 386 -6.52 3.70 31.52
CA PHE A 386 -6.74 5.03 32.10
C PHE A 386 -6.00 5.23 33.43
N SER A 387 -5.87 4.20 34.28
CA SER A 387 -5.17 4.32 35.56
C SER A 387 -3.64 4.42 35.41
N LEU A 388 -3.07 3.85 34.34
CA LEU A 388 -1.63 3.96 34.02
C LEU A 388 -1.19 5.39 33.71
N GLN A 389 -2.09 6.26 33.25
CA GLN A 389 -1.79 7.66 32.93
C GLN A 389 -2.39 8.68 33.90
N ALA A 390 -3.52 8.37 34.54
CA ALA A 390 -4.10 9.21 35.57
C ALA A 390 -3.29 9.11 36.87
N GLY A 391 -2.10 9.70 36.89
CA GLY A 391 -1.31 9.87 38.11
C GLY A 391 -2.17 10.52 39.19
N ARG A 392 -2.51 9.74 40.22
CA ARG A 392 -3.28 10.12 41.43
C ARG A 392 -4.43 11.13 41.17
N ARG A 393 -5.65 10.58 41.01
CA ARG A 393 -6.97 11.22 41.21
C ARG A 393 -7.52 12.16 40.12
N CYS A 394 -6.99 12.18 38.90
CA CYS A 394 -7.66 12.87 37.79
C CYS A 394 -8.59 11.91 37.03
N LEU A 395 -9.91 12.14 37.07
CA LEU A 395 -10.92 11.40 36.27
C LEU A 395 -10.97 11.86 34.80
N HIS A 396 -10.00 12.67 34.39
CA HIS A 396 -9.95 13.38 33.12
C HIS A 396 -8.54 13.25 32.53
N ILE A 397 -8.47 12.83 31.27
CA ILE A 397 -7.23 12.76 30.49
C ILE A 397 -7.37 13.72 29.31
N SER A 398 -6.31 14.44 28.95
CA SER A 398 -6.34 15.31 27.77
C SER A 398 -6.37 14.51 26.46
N VAL A 399 -6.84 15.13 25.37
CA VAL A 399 -6.82 14.50 24.03
C VAL A 399 -5.40 14.09 23.62
N GLN A 400 -4.40 14.89 23.99
CA GLN A 400 -3.00 14.63 23.63
C GLN A 400 -2.44 13.43 24.42
N GLU A 401 -2.74 13.35 25.71
CA GLU A 401 -2.35 12.23 26.57
C GLU A 401 -2.99 10.92 26.10
N LEU A 402 -4.30 10.91 25.86
CA LEU A 402 -4.98 9.71 25.35
C LEU A 402 -4.46 9.30 23.96
N SER A 403 -4.19 10.25 23.07
CA SER A 403 -3.58 9.97 21.77
C SER A 403 -2.20 9.32 21.93
N GLN A 404 -1.36 9.77 22.86
CA GLN A 404 -0.07 9.14 23.13
C GLN A 404 -0.22 7.70 23.61
N VAL A 405 -1.18 7.43 24.49
CA VAL A 405 -1.44 6.06 24.95
C VAL A 405 -1.90 5.18 23.80
N LEU A 406 -2.85 5.64 22.99
CA LEU A 406 -3.34 4.88 21.83
C LEU A 406 -2.24 4.59 20.80
N GLN A 407 -1.25 5.48 20.65
CA GLN A 407 -0.07 5.21 19.82
C GLN A 407 0.78 4.05 20.36
N GLN A 408 0.91 3.90 21.68
CA GLN A 408 1.58 2.74 22.31
C GLN A 408 0.83 1.41 22.08
N PHE A 409 -0.44 1.50 21.68
CA PHE A 409 -1.29 0.38 21.31
C PHE A 409 -1.24 0.10 19.80
N GLY A 410 -0.36 0.77 19.05
CA GLY A 410 -0.10 0.46 17.64
C GLY A 410 -0.95 1.24 16.64
N LEU A 411 -1.69 2.26 17.09
CA LEU A 411 -2.36 3.20 16.19
C LEU A 411 -1.36 4.24 15.69
N ASP A 412 -1.52 4.69 14.45
CA ASP A 412 -0.73 5.81 13.96
C ASP A 412 -1.11 7.13 14.68
N GLN A 413 -0.27 8.15 14.61
CA GLN A 413 -0.48 9.43 15.31
C GLN A 413 -1.81 10.10 14.93
N ALA A 414 -2.26 9.95 13.68
CA ALA A 414 -3.47 10.56 13.19
C ALA A 414 -4.72 9.75 13.60
N GLU A 415 -4.66 8.42 13.56
CA GLU A 415 -5.68 7.48 14.05
C GLU A 415 -5.90 7.66 15.56
N ALA A 416 -4.82 7.68 16.34
CA ALA A 416 -4.86 7.88 17.78
C ALA A 416 -5.42 9.27 18.14
N GLY A 417 -4.99 10.31 17.43
CA GLY A 417 -5.52 11.67 17.60
C GLY A 417 -7.02 11.76 17.30
N ARG A 418 -7.48 11.15 16.20
CA ARG A 418 -8.89 11.11 15.83
C ARG A 418 -9.75 10.38 16.86
N LEU A 419 -9.29 9.23 17.34
CA LEU A 419 -10.02 8.44 18.33
C LEU A 419 -10.11 9.18 19.68
N ALA A 420 -9.01 9.80 20.13
CA ALA A 420 -9.00 10.61 21.34
C ALA A 420 -9.92 11.84 21.25
N LEU A 421 -9.91 12.53 20.10
CA LEU A 421 -10.79 13.66 19.84
C LEU A 421 -12.27 13.25 19.81
N ALA A 422 -12.58 12.10 19.20
CA ALA A 422 -13.94 11.57 19.17
C ALA A 422 -14.45 11.24 20.58
N ALA A 423 -13.60 10.68 21.44
CA ALA A 423 -13.93 10.42 22.84
C ALA A 423 -14.15 11.73 23.63
N ALA A 424 -13.35 12.76 23.35
CA ALA A 424 -13.52 14.09 23.95
C ALA A 424 -14.86 14.74 23.55
N ARG A 425 -15.26 14.60 22.29
CA ARG A 425 -16.51 15.19 21.73
C ARG A 425 -17.79 14.57 22.29
N LEU A 426 -17.71 13.37 22.89
CA LEU A 426 -18.83 12.77 23.62
C LEU A 426 -19.12 13.46 24.96
N ASN A 427 -18.26 14.40 25.39
CA ASN A 427 -18.44 15.16 26.61
C ASN A 427 -19.40 16.34 26.40
N SER A 428 -20.60 16.26 26.97
CA SER A 428 -21.62 17.32 26.89
C SER A 428 -21.29 18.59 27.68
N GLN A 429 -20.26 18.57 28.54
CA GLN A 429 -19.83 19.70 29.38
C GLN A 429 -18.54 20.38 28.88
N ALA A 430 -18.02 20.01 27.70
CA ALA A 430 -16.78 20.56 27.18
C ALA A 430 -16.95 22.00 26.67
N THR A 431 -16.14 22.93 27.19
CA THR A 431 -15.96 24.27 26.62
C THR A 431 -14.84 24.25 25.57
N ALA A 432 -14.87 25.18 24.62
CA ALA A 432 -13.95 25.21 23.47
C ALA A 432 -12.45 25.25 23.82
N GLU A 433 -12.10 25.63 25.06
CA GLU A 433 -10.70 25.80 25.50
C GLU A 433 -10.08 24.53 26.11
N VAL A 434 -10.86 23.58 26.65
CA VAL A 434 -10.35 22.31 27.18
C VAL A 434 -11.37 21.21 26.92
N MET A 435 -11.04 20.24 26.07
CA MET A 435 -11.85 19.03 25.87
C MET A 435 -11.25 17.85 26.66
N PRO A 436 -11.58 17.67 27.96
CA PRO A 436 -11.13 16.51 28.71
C PRO A 436 -11.89 15.26 28.26
N VAL A 437 -11.14 14.16 28.11
CA VAL A 437 -11.70 12.83 27.86
C VAL A 437 -11.92 12.12 29.20
N THR A 438 -13.16 11.71 29.46
CA THR A 438 -13.50 10.89 30.62
C THR A 438 -13.43 9.40 30.26
N LEU A 439 -13.16 8.56 31.26
CA LEU A 439 -13.22 7.10 31.11
C LEU A 439 -14.59 6.64 30.59
N ASP A 440 -15.67 7.21 31.12
CA ASP A 440 -17.05 6.89 30.72
C ASP A 440 -17.30 7.20 29.22
N ASN A 441 -16.81 8.34 28.72
CA ASN A 441 -16.94 8.68 27.30
C ASN A 441 -16.14 7.74 26.40
N PHE A 442 -14.94 7.35 26.85
CA PHE A 442 -14.12 6.41 26.10
C PHE A 442 -14.73 4.99 26.09
N LEU A 443 -15.30 4.53 27.21
CA LEU A 443 -16.04 3.27 27.27
C LEU A 443 -17.28 3.29 26.38
N LYS A 444 -18.05 4.39 26.40
CA LYS A 444 -19.19 4.60 25.49
C LYS A 444 -18.76 4.54 24.02
N LEU A 445 -17.64 5.16 23.68
CA LEU A 445 -17.08 5.10 22.33
C LEU A 445 -16.70 3.65 21.95
N MET A 446 -16.01 2.93 22.83
CA MET A 446 -15.62 1.53 22.59
C MET A 446 -16.82 0.58 22.49
N ALA A 447 -17.95 0.91 23.14
CA ALA A 447 -19.19 0.15 23.07
C ALA A 447 -19.97 0.32 21.75
N THR A 448 -19.60 1.28 20.89
CA THR A 448 -20.31 1.54 19.62
C THR A 448 -20.16 0.44 18.57
N VAL A 449 -19.15 -0.43 18.69
CA VAL A 449 -18.92 -1.57 17.78
C VAL A 449 -19.34 -2.87 18.49
N PRO A 450 -20.45 -3.51 18.09
CA PRO A 450 -20.89 -4.80 18.66
C PRO A 450 -20.03 -5.97 18.13
N GLY A 451 -19.59 -6.86 19.02
CA GLY A 451 -18.78 -8.03 18.67
C GLY A 451 -17.70 -8.33 19.73
N SER A 452 -17.87 -9.47 20.42
CA SER A 452 -17.10 -10.02 21.55
C SER A 452 -17.10 -9.22 22.86
N VAL A 453 -17.63 -9.91 23.87
CA VAL A 453 -17.99 -9.50 25.22
C VAL A 453 -16.94 -8.60 25.87
N VAL A 454 -17.38 -7.47 26.42
CA VAL A 454 -16.63 -6.76 27.46
C VAL A 454 -17.05 -7.45 28.75
N GLU A 455 -16.43 -8.60 29.08
CA GLU A 455 -16.62 -9.18 30.40
C GLU A 455 -15.89 -8.30 31.41
N ASP A 456 -16.68 -7.71 32.30
CA ASP A 456 -16.22 -7.19 33.57
C ASP A 456 -15.61 -8.34 34.40
N GLU A 457 -14.57 -8.00 35.18
CA GLU A 457 -13.99 -8.79 36.28
C GLU A 457 -13.15 -10.04 35.93
N VAL A 458 -11.84 -9.81 35.74
CA VAL A 458 -10.84 -10.78 36.20
C VAL A 458 -9.83 -10.03 37.06
N ASP A 459 -9.86 -10.28 38.37
CA ASP A 459 -8.80 -9.90 39.31
C ASP A 459 -7.51 -10.59 38.89
N VAL A 460 -6.53 -9.83 38.40
CA VAL A 460 -5.17 -10.33 38.15
C VAL A 460 -4.20 -9.47 38.95
N ALA A 461 -3.44 -10.17 39.79
CA ALA A 461 -2.49 -9.65 40.76
C ALA A 461 -1.48 -8.66 40.15
N GLU A 462 -1.11 -7.67 40.97
CA GLU A 462 -0.01 -6.74 40.73
C GLU A 462 1.31 -7.50 40.54
N ASP A 463 1.74 -7.66 39.29
CA ASP A 463 3.14 -7.82 38.97
C ASP A 463 3.54 -6.81 37.89
N ALA A 464 4.59 -6.05 38.20
CA ALA A 464 5.05 -4.89 37.46
C ALA A 464 5.46 -5.25 36.03
N LEU A 465 4.83 -4.61 35.04
CA LEU A 465 5.22 -4.68 33.64
C LEU A 465 5.57 -3.29 33.11
N ASP A 466 6.83 -3.18 32.66
CA ASP A 466 7.48 -1.98 32.14
C ASP A 466 6.67 -1.28 31.04
N ALA A 467 6.50 0.04 31.19
CA ALA A 467 5.87 0.92 30.23
C ALA A 467 6.62 0.93 28.89
N ALA A 468 5.90 0.72 27.78
CA ALA A 468 6.43 0.94 26.44
C ALA A 468 6.68 2.44 26.23
N PRO A 469 7.90 2.87 25.82
CA PRO A 469 8.21 4.29 25.70
C PRO A 469 7.58 4.91 24.43
N SER A 470 7.42 6.24 24.45
CA SER A 470 6.75 7.00 23.39
C SER A 470 7.44 6.88 22.01
N PRO A 471 6.77 7.16 20.87
CA PRO A 471 7.39 7.12 19.55
C PRO A 471 8.60 8.06 19.40
N THR A 472 8.62 9.17 20.12
CA THR A 472 9.77 10.10 20.17
C THR A 472 10.94 9.48 20.94
N ALA A 473 10.66 8.74 22.01
CA ALA A 473 11.65 7.95 22.73
C ALA A 473 12.11 6.74 21.90
N ALA A 474 11.24 6.10 21.13
CA ALA A 474 11.61 5.03 20.20
C ALA A 474 12.52 5.54 19.07
N LEU A 475 12.26 6.73 18.51
CA LEU A 475 13.13 7.37 17.52
C LEU A 475 14.48 7.80 18.12
N GLN A 476 14.50 8.30 19.37
CA GLN A 476 15.74 8.59 20.10
C GLN A 476 16.52 7.32 20.44
N GLU A 477 15.84 6.23 20.83
CA GLU A 477 16.46 4.94 21.12
C GLU A 477 16.95 4.20 19.86
N MET A 478 16.33 4.46 18.70
CA MET A 478 16.77 3.97 17.39
C MET A 478 17.95 4.74 16.81
N GLN A 479 18.38 5.84 17.43
CA GLN A 479 19.55 6.59 16.99
C GLN A 479 20.80 5.71 17.06
N ILE A 480 21.55 5.72 15.97
CA ILE A 480 22.85 5.09 15.90
C ILE A 480 23.86 5.93 16.69
N ASN A 481 24.62 5.28 17.56
CA ASN A 481 25.84 5.81 18.13
C ASN A 481 27.05 5.08 17.51
N LEU A 482 28.04 5.82 17.03
CA LEU A 482 29.24 5.24 16.40
C LEU A 482 30.32 4.85 17.43
N GLU A 483 30.25 5.36 18.65
CA GLU A 483 31.29 5.22 19.69
C GLU A 483 30.93 4.15 20.73
N ALA A 484 29.72 4.17 21.28
CA ALA A 484 29.28 3.24 22.32
C ALA A 484 27.76 3.08 22.38
N GLY A 485 27.31 1.93 22.89
CA GLY A 485 25.90 1.61 23.11
C GLY A 485 25.76 0.20 23.65
N ARG A 486 24.54 -0.25 23.93
CA ARG A 486 24.26 -1.54 24.58
C ARG A 486 24.57 -2.73 23.68
N PHE A 487 24.20 -2.65 22.41
CA PHE A 487 24.48 -3.68 21.42
C PHE A 487 25.29 -3.12 20.26
N ALA A 488 26.25 -3.90 19.78
CA ALA A 488 27.03 -3.64 18.59
C ALA A 488 26.48 -4.46 17.43
N ILE A 489 26.10 -3.78 16.35
CA ILE A 489 25.76 -4.40 15.07
C ILE A 489 26.96 -4.26 14.15
N LYS A 490 27.33 -5.37 13.50
CA LYS A 490 28.38 -5.40 12.48
C LYS A 490 27.90 -6.16 11.24
N VAL A 491 27.99 -5.53 10.07
CA VAL A 491 27.83 -6.22 8.79
C VAL A 491 29.13 -6.99 8.51
N ILE A 492 29.03 -8.29 8.27
CA ILE A 492 30.20 -9.16 8.07
C ILE A 492 30.04 -10.02 6.82
N SER A 493 31.17 -10.37 6.22
CA SER A 493 31.21 -11.40 5.19
C SER A 493 31.00 -12.79 5.81
N HIS A 494 30.17 -13.59 5.16
CA HIS A 494 29.86 -14.97 5.50
C HIS A 494 30.12 -15.86 4.29
N ASN A 495 30.60 -17.08 4.52
CA ASN A 495 31.09 -17.97 3.46
C ASN A 495 30.37 -19.33 3.41
N ARG A 496 29.39 -19.56 4.30
CA ARG A 496 28.57 -20.77 4.29
C ARG A 496 27.24 -20.44 3.65
N LEU A 497 27.03 -20.94 2.44
CA LEU A 497 25.79 -20.77 1.71
C LEU A 497 25.20 -22.13 1.34
N VAL A 498 23.88 -22.20 1.29
CA VAL A 498 23.10 -23.34 0.81
C VAL A 498 22.44 -22.95 -0.50
N GLU A 499 22.49 -23.83 -1.50
CA GLU A 499 21.80 -23.61 -2.77
C GLU A 499 20.29 -23.62 -2.55
N VAL A 500 19.61 -22.55 -2.95
CA VAL A 500 18.13 -22.48 -2.94
C VAL A 500 17.59 -22.90 -4.29
N TRP A 501 18.19 -22.41 -5.37
CA TRP A 501 17.73 -22.68 -6.73
C TRP A 501 18.82 -22.40 -7.78
N THR A 502 18.81 -23.15 -8.88
CA THR A 502 19.71 -22.92 -10.03
C THR A 502 18.99 -23.04 -11.37
N SER A 503 19.41 -22.21 -12.32
CA SER A 503 18.90 -22.22 -13.70
C SER A 503 19.37 -23.41 -14.55
N ARG A 504 20.15 -24.34 -13.98
CA ARG A 504 20.74 -25.50 -14.68
C ARG A 504 19.70 -26.34 -15.44
N ARG A 505 18.43 -26.31 -15.00
CA ARG A 505 17.33 -27.14 -15.51
C ARG A 505 16.33 -26.38 -16.38
N ILE A 506 16.58 -25.11 -16.75
CA ILE A 506 15.71 -24.37 -17.68
C ILE A 506 16.16 -24.63 -19.12
N PRO A 507 15.33 -25.23 -19.98
CA PRO A 507 15.65 -25.41 -21.40
C PRO A 507 15.50 -24.09 -22.19
N GLY A 508 16.51 -23.75 -23.00
CA GLY A 508 16.49 -22.61 -23.92
C GLY A 508 17.68 -21.65 -23.77
N SER A 509 18.15 -21.06 -24.87
CA SER A 509 19.32 -20.16 -24.91
C SER A 509 19.05 -18.72 -24.44
N GLU A 510 17.87 -18.44 -23.89
CA GLU A 510 17.40 -17.07 -23.60
C GLU A 510 17.77 -16.59 -22.19
N ALA A 511 18.04 -17.49 -21.24
CA ALA A 511 18.49 -17.13 -19.89
C ALA A 511 20.00 -17.39 -19.75
N ARG A 512 20.78 -16.33 -19.49
CA ARG A 512 22.16 -16.52 -19.01
C ARG A 512 22.10 -17.30 -17.69
N PRO A 513 22.94 -18.32 -17.48
CA PRO A 513 22.86 -19.14 -16.28
C PRO A 513 23.11 -18.28 -15.03
N PHE A 514 22.29 -18.49 -13.99
CA PHE A 514 22.41 -17.90 -12.67
C PHE A 514 21.99 -18.88 -11.58
N SER A 515 22.36 -18.58 -10.34
CA SER A 515 22.13 -19.37 -9.14
C SER A 515 21.71 -18.47 -7.97
N ILE A 516 20.91 -19.02 -7.06
CA ILE A 516 20.41 -18.36 -5.85
C ILE A 516 20.82 -19.17 -4.63
N TRP A 517 21.35 -18.47 -3.64
CA TRP A 517 22.00 -19.04 -2.46
C TRP A 517 21.51 -18.36 -1.19
N ARG A 518 21.36 -19.14 -0.12
CA ARG A 518 20.97 -18.66 1.20
C ARG A 518 22.13 -18.77 2.19
N PRO A 519 22.42 -17.74 3.00
CA PRO A 519 23.39 -17.86 4.08
C PRO A 519 22.96 -18.92 5.11
N ASP A 520 23.84 -19.89 5.41
CA ASP A 520 23.62 -20.85 6.50
C ASP A 520 24.01 -20.23 7.83
N LEU A 521 23.01 -19.82 8.62
CA LEU A 521 23.19 -19.16 9.91
C LEU A 521 23.36 -20.15 11.07
N LYS A 522 23.28 -21.46 10.83
CA LYS A 522 23.55 -22.46 11.87
C LYS A 522 24.98 -22.29 12.35
N THR A 523 25.15 -21.83 13.58
CA THR A 523 26.46 -21.65 14.22
C THR A 523 27.26 -22.94 14.10
N GLY A 524 28.34 -22.90 13.32
CA GLY A 524 29.18 -24.04 13.06
C GLY A 524 29.74 -24.60 14.37
N ALA A 525 29.36 -25.84 14.66
CA ALA A 525 30.25 -26.79 15.28
C ALA A 525 31.45 -27.02 14.34
N ALA A 526 32.58 -26.40 14.67
CA ALA A 526 33.95 -26.82 14.35
C ALA A 526 34.89 -25.85 15.08
N ALA A 527 35.68 -26.21 16.09
CA ALA A 527 36.42 -27.44 16.31
C ALA A 527 36.44 -27.87 17.80
N GLY A 528 36.36 -29.18 18.03
CA GLY A 528 36.78 -29.88 19.26
C GLY A 528 36.24 -29.38 20.61
N GLY A 529 35.09 -29.88 21.06
CA GLY A 529 34.67 -29.71 22.46
C GLY A 529 33.26 -30.23 22.74
N ASN A 530 33.11 -31.04 23.78
CA ASN A 530 31.93 -31.82 24.13
C ASN A 530 30.59 -31.05 24.16
N SER A 531 29.59 -31.62 23.50
CA SER A 531 28.26 -31.08 23.18
C SER A 531 27.29 -30.91 24.37
N ILE A 532 27.70 -31.20 25.61
CA ILE A 532 26.82 -31.11 26.79
C ILE A 532 26.98 -29.78 27.54
N GLN A 533 28.13 -29.11 27.44
CA GLN A 533 28.32 -27.81 28.11
C GLN A 533 27.74 -26.62 27.31
N GLN A 534 27.39 -26.81 26.04
CA GLN A 534 26.94 -25.71 25.18
C GLN A 534 25.45 -25.41 25.31
N GLY A 535 24.61 -26.40 25.65
CA GLY A 535 23.20 -26.20 25.99
C GLY A 535 22.98 -25.39 27.27
N LEU A 536 23.92 -25.47 28.23
CA LEU A 536 23.91 -24.68 29.46
C LEU A 536 24.39 -23.23 29.27
N ARG A 537 25.20 -22.94 28.24
CA ARG A 537 25.65 -21.55 27.96
C ARG A 537 24.62 -20.70 27.22
N THR A 538 23.62 -21.31 26.60
CA THR A 538 22.45 -20.60 26.04
C THR A 538 21.46 -20.12 27.10
N LEU A 539 21.46 -20.74 28.29
CA LEU A 539 20.66 -20.31 29.44
C LEU A 539 21.31 -19.16 30.24
N VAL A 540 22.62 -18.96 30.09
CA VAL A 540 23.37 -17.88 30.77
C VAL A 540 23.94 -16.95 29.69
N GLY A 541 23.14 -15.98 29.25
CA GLY A 541 23.38 -15.10 28.11
C GLY A 541 24.66 -14.25 28.16
N VAL A 542 25.83 -14.87 27.99
CA VAL A 542 27.14 -14.20 27.99
C VAL A 542 27.97 -14.70 26.81
N GLY A 543 27.93 -13.95 25.70
CA GLY A 543 29.07 -13.85 24.76
C GLY A 543 28.89 -14.33 23.32
N ALA A 544 27.84 -15.09 22.96
CA ALA A 544 27.64 -15.54 21.59
C ALA A 544 26.80 -14.53 20.78
N GLY A 545 27.41 -13.87 19.79
CA GLY A 545 26.67 -12.96 18.91
C GLY A 545 25.69 -13.68 18.00
N ARG A 546 24.49 -13.12 17.79
CA ARG A 546 23.46 -13.61 16.87
C ARG A 546 23.75 -13.14 15.43
N LEU A 547 23.45 -13.99 14.45
CA LEU A 547 23.54 -13.68 13.03
C LEU A 547 22.12 -13.67 12.46
N PHE A 548 21.84 -12.75 11.54
CA PHE A 548 20.59 -12.73 10.78
C PHE A 548 20.88 -12.39 9.32
N MET A 549 20.06 -12.93 8.42
CA MET A 549 20.22 -12.72 6.99
C MET A 549 19.47 -11.47 6.52
N LEU A 550 20.01 -10.85 5.47
CA LEU A 550 19.43 -9.65 4.86
C LEU A 550 18.48 -9.98 3.69
N GLY A 551 18.61 -11.19 3.13
CA GLY A 551 17.89 -11.72 1.98
C GLY A 551 18.69 -12.86 1.34
N ASP A 552 18.13 -13.52 0.33
CA ASP A 552 18.85 -14.50 -0.48
C ASP A 552 19.79 -13.80 -1.46
N VAL A 553 20.85 -14.49 -1.86
CA VAL A 553 21.95 -13.97 -2.66
C VAL A 553 21.87 -14.55 -4.07
N GLY A 554 21.85 -13.68 -5.06
CA GLY A 554 21.86 -14.08 -6.46
C GLY A 554 23.25 -13.89 -7.09
N LYS A 555 23.63 -14.80 -7.97
CA LYS A 555 24.90 -14.71 -8.70
C LYS A 555 24.72 -15.19 -10.14
N ARG A 556 25.33 -14.47 -11.09
CA ARG A 556 25.49 -14.95 -12.48
C ARG A 556 26.47 -16.12 -12.52
N GLY A 557 26.11 -17.16 -13.26
CA GLY A 557 26.77 -18.45 -13.24
C GLY A 557 26.15 -19.42 -12.23
N LEU A 558 26.57 -20.67 -12.28
CA LEU A 558 26.06 -21.74 -11.42
C LEU A 558 26.93 -21.97 -10.17
N ASP A 559 28.09 -21.32 -10.10
CA ASP A 559 29.04 -21.51 -9.01
C ASP A 559 28.62 -20.72 -7.77
N MET A 560 28.80 -21.33 -6.60
CA MET A 560 28.56 -20.69 -5.29
C MET A 560 29.30 -19.34 -5.18
N PRO A 561 28.66 -18.29 -4.62
CA PRO A 561 29.33 -17.05 -4.24
C PRO A 561 30.46 -17.34 -3.25
N THR A 562 31.60 -16.65 -3.41
CA THR A 562 32.73 -16.79 -2.48
C THR A 562 32.39 -16.28 -1.09
N THR A 563 31.57 -15.23 -1.02
CA THR A 563 31.09 -14.59 0.20
C THR A 563 29.72 -13.96 -0.01
N CYS A 564 28.97 -13.77 1.07
CA CYS A 564 27.79 -12.93 1.15
C CYS A 564 27.85 -12.03 2.38
N LEU A 565 26.94 -11.05 2.51
CA LEU A 565 26.84 -10.22 3.72
C LEU A 565 25.71 -10.71 4.63
N VAL A 566 26.02 -10.79 5.92
CA VAL A 566 25.05 -11.02 7.01
C VAL A 566 25.27 -9.99 8.10
N ALA A 567 24.26 -9.72 8.90
CA ALA A 567 24.40 -8.82 10.04
C ALA A 567 24.61 -9.62 11.32
N LYS A 568 25.60 -9.19 12.12
CA LYS A 568 25.98 -9.79 13.38
C LYS A 568 25.68 -8.85 14.53
N LEU A 569 24.88 -9.31 15.47
CA LEU A 569 24.55 -8.61 16.70
C LEU A 569 25.39 -9.17 17.86
N LYS A 570 26.03 -8.30 18.64
CA LYS A 570 26.76 -8.67 19.86
C LYS A 570 26.43 -7.71 20.99
N PRO A 571 26.42 -8.17 22.26
CA PRO A 571 26.48 -7.26 23.41
C PRO A 571 27.76 -6.43 23.32
N SER A 572 27.66 -5.13 23.61
CA SER A 572 28.83 -4.26 23.66
C SER A 572 29.69 -4.57 24.89
N LYS A 573 31.01 -4.42 24.76
CA LYS A 573 31.96 -4.62 25.87
C LYS A 573 32.01 -3.44 26.84
N SER A 574 31.54 -2.26 26.41
CA SER A 574 31.49 -1.03 27.20
C SER A 574 30.04 -0.65 27.45
N LEU A 575 29.45 -1.17 28.52
CA LEU A 575 28.13 -0.71 28.97
C LEU A 575 28.26 0.73 29.50
N PRO A 576 27.42 1.67 29.06
CA PRO A 576 27.33 2.98 29.71
C PRO A 576 26.98 2.82 31.20
N LYS A 577 27.66 3.56 32.08
CA LYS A 577 27.34 3.57 33.52
C LYS A 577 25.91 4.10 33.70
N GLY A 578 25.01 3.28 34.27
CA GLY A 578 23.61 3.65 34.52
C GLY A 578 22.59 2.98 33.59
N ALA A 579 23.02 2.18 32.61
CA ALA A 579 22.11 1.32 31.85
C ALA A 579 21.56 0.21 32.77
N GLY A 580 20.32 0.38 33.25
CA GLY A 580 19.64 -0.58 34.13
C GLY A 580 19.41 -1.96 33.48
N LEU A 581 18.76 -2.85 34.21
CA LEU A 581 18.31 -4.19 33.78
C LEU A 581 17.27 -4.09 32.65
N GLY A 582 17.62 -3.61 31.46
CA GLY A 582 16.67 -3.47 30.36
C GLY A 582 16.47 -4.78 29.58
N LEU A 583 15.55 -4.73 28.61
CA LEU A 583 15.14 -5.78 27.66
C LEU A 583 16.23 -6.85 27.34
N GLY A 584 15.86 -8.12 27.48
CA GLY A 584 16.70 -9.26 27.04
C GLY A 584 16.97 -9.23 25.53
N LEU A 585 17.98 -9.97 25.06
CA LEU A 585 18.44 -9.94 23.66
C LEU A 585 17.30 -10.19 22.65
N GLU A 586 16.42 -11.15 22.91
CA GLU A 586 15.29 -11.48 22.02
C GLU A 586 14.20 -10.40 22.04
N ALA A 587 13.91 -9.79 23.19
CA ALA A 587 12.99 -8.66 23.30
C ALA A 587 13.56 -7.42 22.61
N TRP A 588 14.88 -7.21 22.72
CA TRP A 588 15.60 -6.17 21.99
C TRP A 588 15.58 -6.41 20.48
N MET A 589 15.86 -7.64 20.03
CA MET A 589 15.79 -8.00 18.61
C MET A 589 14.37 -7.84 18.07
N SER A 590 13.35 -8.31 18.77
CA SER A 590 11.95 -8.15 18.35
C SER A 590 11.53 -6.68 18.23
N ARG A 591 12.13 -5.81 19.04
CA ARG A 591 11.87 -4.38 19.04
C ARG A 591 12.63 -3.60 17.97
N PHE A 592 13.91 -3.87 17.74
CA PHE A 592 14.77 -3.08 16.84
C PHE A 592 15.08 -3.78 15.51
N LEU A 593 14.91 -5.09 15.43
CA LEU A 593 15.10 -5.94 14.25
C LEU A 593 13.91 -6.91 14.12
N PRO A 594 12.69 -6.40 13.96
CA PRO A 594 11.49 -7.22 13.95
C PRO A 594 11.50 -8.19 12.76
N ARG A 595 10.78 -9.31 12.92
CA ARG A 595 10.48 -10.19 11.78
C ARG A 595 9.51 -9.49 10.81
N PRO A 596 9.53 -9.85 9.53
CA PRO A 596 8.48 -9.46 8.59
C PRO A 596 7.12 -9.91 9.11
N VAL A 597 6.08 -9.12 8.86
CA VAL A 597 4.70 -9.45 9.26
C VAL A 597 3.97 -10.33 8.24
N ALA A 598 4.46 -10.34 7.00
CA ALA A 598 3.96 -11.16 5.90
C ALA A 598 5.03 -11.23 4.80
N TYR A 599 4.82 -12.07 3.80
CA TYR A 599 5.58 -12.07 2.56
C TYR A 599 4.67 -11.88 1.34
N ARG A 600 5.08 -10.99 0.44
CA ARG A 600 4.37 -10.72 -0.81
C ARG A 600 5.12 -11.37 -1.98
N LEU A 601 4.46 -12.23 -2.74
CA LEU A 601 5.06 -12.81 -3.96
C LEU A 601 5.34 -11.69 -4.97
N LEU A 602 6.60 -11.53 -5.36
CA LEU A 602 7.05 -10.54 -6.33
C LEU A 602 7.08 -11.10 -7.74
N TRP A 603 7.57 -12.33 -7.87
CA TRP A 603 7.84 -12.96 -9.14
C TRP A 603 7.90 -14.48 -8.97
N TYR A 604 7.55 -15.23 -10.00
CA TYR A 604 7.77 -16.66 -10.03
C TYR A 604 7.99 -17.17 -11.46
N ASP A 605 8.67 -18.30 -11.59
CA ASP A 605 8.77 -19.09 -12.81
C ASP A 605 8.58 -20.57 -12.47
N ARG A 606 7.69 -21.23 -13.20
CA ARG A 606 7.37 -22.65 -13.01
C ARG A 606 8.23 -23.56 -13.89
N ARG A 607 9.06 -23.00 -14.79
CA ARG A 607 9.95 -23.75 -15.68
C ARG A 607 11.13 -24.33 -14.88
N GLY A 608 11.31 -25.65 -14.96
CA GLY A 608 12.29 -26.40 -14.17
C GLY A 608 11.76 -27.68 -13.50
N ALA A 609 10.49 -28.04 -13.72
CA ALA A 609 9.85 -29.21 -13.13
C ALA A 609 10.17 -30.52 -13.87
N GLU A 610 11.03 -31.35 -13.28
CA GLU A 610 10.77 -32.80 -13.10
C GLU A 610 11.34 -33.25 -11.75
N PRO A 611 10.63 -34.13 -11.00
CA PRO A 611 10.99 -34.51 -9.65
C PRO A 611 12.29 -35.32 -9.60
N GLY A 612 13.24 -34.88 -8.77
CA GLY A 612 14.43 -35.66 -8.41
C GLY A 612 14.22 -36.45 -7.11
N PRO A 613 14.93 -37.56 -6.90
CA PRO A 613 14.65 -38.54 -5.84
C PRO A 613 14.87 -38.03 -4.40
N SER A 614 15.35 -36.81 -4.19
CA SER A 614 15.69 -36.26 -2.86
C SER A 614 14.88 -35.04 -2.44
N SER A 615 13.91 -34.56 -3.24
CA SER A 615 13.03 -33.44 -2.86
C SER A 615 11.69 -33.51 -3.60
N PRO A 616 10.59 -33.97 -2.95
CA PRO A 616 9.26 -33.98 -3.54
C PRO A 616 8.63 -32.59 -3.37
N GLY A 617 9.03 -31.64 -4.21
CA GLY A 617 8.51 -30.27 -4.18
C GLY A 617 8.85 -29.55 -5.48
N ALA A 618 7.87 -28.86 -6.05
CA ALA A 618 7.90 -28.26 -7.38
C ALA A 618 9.24 -27.55 -7.69
N GLY A 619 9.83 -27.83 -8.86
CA GLY A 619 11.11 -27.24 -9.31
C GLY A 619 11.00 -25.81 -9.84
N GLY A 620 10.06 -25.02 -9.31
CA GLY A 620 9.89 -23.61 -9.68
C GLY A 620 10.87 -22.70 -8.94
N LEU A 621 10.86 -21.42 -9.27
CA LEU A 621 11.49 -20.36 -8.48
C LEU A 621 10.42 -19.34 -8.15
N TYR A 622 10.23 -19.07 -6.86
CA TYR A 622 9.30 -18.07 -6.34
C TYR A 622 10.10 -17.07 -5.52
N VAL A 623 9.95 -15.79 -5.82
CA VAL A 623 10.68 -14.68 -5.18
C VAL A 623 9.70 -13.86 -4.37
N TRP A 624 9.93 -13.78 -3.06
CA TRP A 624 9.07 -13.19 -2.08
C TRP A 624 9.70 -11.94 -1.47
N ARG A 625 8.89 -10.89 -1.33
CA ARG A 625 9.22 -9.68 -0.58
C ARG A 625 8.80 -9.84 0.88
N PRO A 626 9.71 -9.72 1.84
CA PRO A 626 9.31 -9.54 3.23
C PRO A 626 8.60 -8.19 3.42
N VAL A 627 7.45 -8.21 4.08
CA VAL A 627 6.65 -7.01 4.40
C VAL A 627 7.07 -6.51 5.79
N PRO A 628 7.66 -5.30 5.90
CA PRO A 628 8.05 -4.75 7.19
C PRO A 628 6.82 -4.40 8.04
N PRO A 629 6.93 -4.40 9.38
CA PRO A 629 5.81 -4.09 10.28
C PRO A 629 5.31 -2.65 10.20
N SER A 630 6.14 -1.71 9.75
CA SER A 630 5.79 -0.31 9.52
C SER A 630 6.82 0.39 8.62
N ASP A 631 6.52 1.61 8.17
CA ASP A 631 7.41 2.43 7.31
C ASP A 631 8.72 2.87 7.97
N LEU A 632 8.84 2.67 9.29
CA LEU A 632 10.08 2.87 10.04
C LEU A 632 11.11 1.77 9.77
N TYR A 633 10.69 0.63 9.20
CA TYR A 633 11.55 -0.51 8.91
C TYR A 633 11.60 -0.81 7.41
N VAL A 634 12.70 -1.42 7.00
CA VAL A 634 12.98 -1.80 5.61
C VAL A 634 13.40 -3.26 5.58
N ALA A 635 12.77 -4.05 4.70
CA ALA A 635 13.29 -5.34 4.29
C ALA A 635 14.37 -5.11 3.23
N LEU A 636 15.60 -5.53 3.52
CA LEU A 636 16.76 -5.23 2.67
C LEU A 636 16.82 -6.08 1.40
N GLY A 637 16.29 -7.30 1.42
CA GLY A 637 16.34 -8.22 0.29
C GLY A 637 15.16 -9.16 0.21
N ALA A 638 14.97 -9.74 -0.97
CA ALA A 638 13.96 -10.77 -1.22
C ALA A 638 14.42 -12.15 -0.74
N VAL A 639 13.46 -13.06 -0.51
CA VAL A 639 13.67 -14.46 -0.13
C VAL A 639 13.03 -15.36 -1.18
N CYS A 640 13.64 -16.49 -1.50
CA CYS A 640 13.20 -17.39 -2.55
C CYS A 640 12.76 -18.76 -2.01
N THR A 641 11.78 -19.36 -2.66
CA THR A 641 11.35 -20.75 -2.44
C THR A 641 11.28 -21.50 -3.77
N THR A 642 11.27 -22.81 -3.69
CA THR A 642 11.12 -23.68 -4.87
C THR A 642 9.65 -23.95 -5.21
N ASP A 643 8.77 -23.85 -4.21
CA ASP A 643 7.32 -23.99 -4.35
C ASP A 643 6.58 -22.67 -4.03
N SER A 644 5.26 -22.69 -4.19
CA SER A 644 4.39 -21.55 -3.92
C SER A 644 4.11 -21.30 -2.43
N SER A 645 4.74 -22.02 -1.50
CA SER A 645 4.56 -21.79 -0.07
C SER A 645 5.32 -20.55 0.40
N GLU A 646 4.72 -19.85 1.37
CA GLU A 646 5.30 -18.66 1.97
C GLU A 646 6.54 -19.04 2.81
N PRO A 647 7.67 -18.29 2.75
CA PRO A 647 8.91 -18.64 3.46
C PRO A 647 8.86 -18.34 4.98
N ARG A 648 7.93 -18.94 5.72
CA ARG A 648 7.71 -18.71 7.17
C ARG A 648 8.87 -19.22 8.06
N GLY A 649 9.68 -20.15 7.57
CA GLY A 649 10.83 -20.74 8.30
C GLY A 649 12.17 -20.00 8.13
N VAL A 650 12.21 -18.84 7.47
CA VAL A 650 13.46 -18.12 7.15
C VAL A 650 13.71 -16.98 8.15
N ASP A 651 14.88 -16.97 8.82
CA ASP A 651 15.25 -15.93 9.81
C ASP A 651 15.79 -14.64 9.15
N VAL A 652 14.99 -14.07 8.25
CA VAL A 652 15.19 -12.72 7.70
C VAL A 652 14.58 -11.68 8.64
N ARG A 653 15.23 -10.53 8.81
CA ARG A 653 14.78 -9.45 9.69
C ARG A 653 14.65 -8.13 8.95
N CYS A 654 13.71 -7.30 9.39
CA CYS A 654 13.57 -5.93 8.92
C CYS A 654 14.49 -5.01 9.73
N VAL A 655 15.07 -4.02 9.07
CA VAL A 655 16.06 -3.10 9.65
C VAL A 655 15.48 -1.70 9.74
N PRO A 656 15.70 -0.93 10.81
CA PRO A 656 15.26 0.45 10.89
C PRO A 656 15.79 1.28 9.72
N ARG A 657 14.90 2.03 9.08
CA ARG A 657 15.21 2.90 7.94
C ARG A 657 16.26 3.94 8.28
N ALA A 658 16.28 4.39 9.54
CA ALA A 658 17.27 5.32 10.07
C ALA A 658 18.70 4.77 10.06
N TRP A 659 18.90 3.47 9.86
CA TRP A 659 20.24 2.85 9.78
C TRP A 659 20.78 2.75 8.35
N LEU A 660 19.97 3.17 7.39
CA LEU A 660 20.19 2.95 5.98
C LEU A 660 20.31 4.28 5.25
N VAL A 661 21.16 4.29 4.23
CA VAL A 661 21.22 5.31 3.19
C VAL A 661 20.80 4.69 1.87
N ARG A 662 20.30 5.53 0.97
CA ARG A 662 20.06 5.09 -0.42
C ARG A 662 21.42 4.85 -1.06
N GLY A 663 21.59 3.66 -1.63
CA GLY A 663 22.74 3.29 -2.43
C GLY A 663 22.60 3.78 -3.87
N ASP A 664 23.71 3.80 -4.60
CA ASP A 664 23.83 4.40 -5.94
C ASP A 664 23.68 3.39 -7.09
N GLY A 665 23.28 2.14 -6.84
CA GLY A 665 23.14 1.19 -7.94
C GLY A 665 22.60 -0.20 -7.56
N LEU A 666 21.69 -0.68 -8.40
CA LEU A 666 21.38 -2.10 -8.53
C LEU A 666 22.47 -2.75 -9.37
N GLY A 667 22.95 -3.89 -8.91
CA GLY A 667 23.91 -4.70 -9.63
C GLY A 667 23.26 -5.49 -10.77
N SER A 668 23.95 -6.55 -11.17
CA SER A 668 23.57 -7.35 -12.34
C SER A 668 22.12 -7.86 -12.32
N THR A 669 21.44 -7.78 -13.47
CA THR A 669 20.17 -8.49 -13.70
C THR A 669 20.47 -9.99 -13.82
N LEU A 670 19.85 -10.80 -12.96
CA LEU A 670 19.91 -12.27 -12.97
C LEU A 670 18.94 -12.84 -14.01
N TRP A 671 17.74 -12.26 -14.09
CA TRP A 671 16.68 -12.71 -14.97
C TRP A 671 15.86 -11.52 -15.45
N SER A 672 15.45 -11.54 -16.73
CA SER A 672 14.64 -10.51 -17.37
C SER A 672 13.70 -11.17 -18.37
N LEU A 673 12.41 -10.84 -18.30
CA LEU A 673 11.40 -11.19 -19.31
C LEU A 673 10.73 -9.90 -19.79
N GLY A 674 11.51 -9.07 -20.47
CA GLY A 674 11.12 -7.74 -20.89
C GLY A 674 10.98 -6.73 -19.75
N ASP A 675 10.40 -5.57 -20.06
CA ASP A 675 10.44 -4.34 -19.26
C ASP A 675 9.72 -4.38 -17.88
N ARG A 676 9.15 -5.52 -17.46
CA ARG A 676 8.25 -5.60 -16.29
C ARG A 676 8.59 -6.64 -15.24
N HIS A 677 9.52 -7.55 -15.51
CA HIS A 677 9.85 -8.63 -14.59
C HIS A 677 11.36 -8.88 -14.59
N GLU A 678 12.10 -8.04 -13.87
CA GLU A 678 13.55 -8.20 -13.69
C GLU A 678 13.89 -8.61 -12.26
N VAL A 679 14.70 -9.66 -12.12
CA VAL A 679 15.32 -10.03 -10.83
C VAL A 679 16.73 -9.45 -10.83
N LYS A 680 16.99 -8.47 -9.97
CA LYS A 680 18.30 -7.80 -9.81
C LYS A 680 18.90 -8.10 -8.46
N VAL A 681 20.22 -7.89 -8.32
CA VAL A 681 20.93 -7.99 -7.04
C VAL A 681 21.44 -6.62 -6.59
N GLN A 682 21.66 -6.47 -5.29
CA GLN A 682 22.28 -5.30 -4.68
C GLN A 682 23.74 -5.60 -4.39
N GLU A 683 24.65 -5.04 -5.18
CA GLU A 683 26.11 -5.25 -5.02
C GLU A 683 26.62 -4.72 -3.68
N GLN A 684 26.11 -3.57 -3.23
CA GLN A 684 26.46 -2.98 -1.93
C GLN A 684 26.05 -3.85 -0.73
N LEU A 685 25.10 -4.77 -0.92
CA LEU A 685 24.69 -5.75 0.08
C LEU A 685 25.24 -7.16 -0.22
N GLY A 686 26.31 -7.27 -1.01
CA GLY A 686 26.97 -8.55 -1.29
C GLY A 686 26.16 -9.48 -2.18
N GLY A 687 25.40 -8.93 -3.13
CA GLY A 687 24.63 -9.71 -4.10
C GLY A 687 23.25 -10.14 -3.61
N VAL A 688 22.75 -9.57 -2.51
CA VAL A 688 21.39 -9.81 -2.01
C VAL A 688 20.37 -9.42 -3.07
N ILE A 689 19.38 -10.28 -3.32
CA ILE A 689 18.33 -10.05 -4.33
C ILE A 689 17.55 -8.80 -3.94
N ALA A 690 17.47 -7.87 -4.89
CA ALA A 690 16.82 -6.58 -4.71
C ALA A 690 15.32 -6.77 -4.49
N CYS A 691 14.78 -6.03 -3.53
CA CYS A 691 13.35 -6.00 -3.27
C CYS A 691 12.72 -4.80 -4.01
N PRO A 692 11.86 -5.00 -5.04
CA PRO A 692 11.15 -3.91 -5.70
C PRO A 692 10.30 -3.15 -4.69
N THR A 693 10.16 -1.82 -4.81
CA THR A 693 9.11 -1.09 -4.08
C THR A 693 7.74 -1.32 -4.72
N GLU A 694 6.65 -0.78 -4.14
CA GLU A 694 5.29 -0.87 -4.71
C GLU A 694 5.22 -0.37 -6.16
N ASN A 695 6.16 0.50 -6.55
CA ASN A 695 6.44 0.83 -7.93
C ASN A 695 7.64 -0.01 -8.42
N ILE A 696 7.38 -1.05 -9.21
CA ILE A 696 8.39 -2.00 -9.74
C ILE A 696 9.50 -1.27 -10.52
N ARG A 697 9.28 -0.03 -10.98
CA ARG A 697 10.29 0.82 -11.64
C ARG A 697 11.34 1.40 -10.67
N TYR A 698 11.05 1.44 -9.38
CA TYR A 698 11.97 1.89 -8.33
C TYR A 698 12.38 0.69 -7.47
N LEU A 699 13.54 0.15 -7.79
CA LEU A 699 14.27 -0.79 -6.96
C LEU A 699 15.27 0.04 -6.14
N PRO A 700 14.95 0.48 -4.91
CA PRO A 700 15.91 1.20 -4.09
C PRO A 700 17.04 0.25 -3.73
N SER A 701 18.27 0.60 -4.10
CA SER A 701 19.46 0.04 -3.44
C SER A 701 19.60 0.66 -2.06
N TRP A 702 19.91 -0.17 -1.07
CA TRP A 702 20.19 0.28 0.30
C TRP A 702 21.63 -0.06 0.68
N ALA A 703 22.23 0.80 1.49
CA ALA A 703 23.47 0.52 2.21
C ALA A 703 23.31 0.90 3.68
N PHE A 704 24.02 0.21 4.56
CA PHE A 704 24.11 0.64 5.96
C PHE A 704 24.92 1.93 6.06
N ILE A 705 24.57 2.81 7.00
CA ILE A 705 25.33 4.06 7.27
C ILE A 705 26.77 3.75 7.70
N SER A 706 26.98 2.60 8.35
CA SER A 706 28.31 2.13 8.77
C SER A 706 28.31 0.60 8.84
N ASP A 707 29.46 -0.02 8.54
CA ASP A 707 29.67 -1.46 8.70
C ASP A 707 29.66 -1.90 10.17
N LYS A 708 29.83 -0.95 11.10
CA LYS A 708 29.76 -1.18 12.54
C LYS A 708 29.15 0.03 13.24
N PHE A 709 28.15 -0.22 14.06
CA PHE A 709 27.52 0.81 14.88
C PHE A 709 26.91 0.22 16.16
N PHE A 710 26.56 1.10 17.09
CA PHE A 710 25.97 0.74 18.37
C PHE A 710 24.57 1.31 18.53
N VAL A 711 23.72 0.59 19.27
CA VAL A 711 22.30 0.93 19.46
C VAL A 711 21.88 0.65 20.91
N GLY A 712 21.00 1.49 21.43
CA GLY A 712 20.50 1.47 22.80
C GLY A 712 21.45 2.16 23.77
N THR A 713 20.96 3.18 24.48
CA THR A 713 21.58 3.72 25.71
C THR A 713 21.19 2.90 26.91
#